data_AF-A0A3B9VC16-F1
#
_entry.id   AF-A0A3B9VC16-F1
#
_cell.length_a   1.000
_cell.length_b   1.000
_cell.length_c   1.000
_cell.angle_alpha   90.00
_cell.angle_beta   90.00
_cell.angle_gamma   90.00
#
_symmetry.space_group_name_H-M   'P 1'
#
loop_
_entity.id
_entity.type
_entity.pdbx_description
1 polymer ?
#
loop_
_entity_poly.entity_id
_entity_poly.type
_entity_poly.pdbx_seq_one_letter_code
_entity_poly.pdbx_strand_id
1 'polypeptide(L)'
;MSSRRAVFDLFLISFLTLFAEMAFIRYIPSNIYLISYYKNALLIAIFLGLGTGFMLSKTKRNYIELIPVATLALICLIFYFNHYLRIDIDYTMKDESIWAEAWVNSHAQSVSLPILLLFAYISMAFYFIPFGQETVRAMQPFKPIAAYSINIAGSLTGVILFALLGWLWTSPAVWFALLLVPLLWWIYRYSNNRMKAISSVAIILAIILLYSFHSLRYTAELWSPYSKIRVYKLSEKPDGGFMFTTNGNPQVGSFNFDAKNEPWFQERLAPYEVPYIFLKPSSVLILGAGAGNEAVVALRNGVREVTAVEIDPVFALLGRELSPHRPFKDPRVEVYVGDARAFLHKTKKRYDLIVFGFLDSQYLLSHKSNIRTENFVYTIESFRRAKELLTENGVLQLNYNAAKPEVRVRFYLMLKDVFQESPITLVPSQPLTANVIFLAGPGLKKDIPEFHGFQKVYYKGEEIEYPTDDWPFLYIAKKGIPREYWSMIAAIPILSFLFVKGMARASAGFSLKYFMLGFGFMLLQTKSITTYALFFGSTVTVVSVTIAAILLAILVANLFVYRFDIKRINSFYLLLFATLIVLYFLPLEIFLNLNWLAKLLIAIALISAPIFFAAIIFGAYFAKSKQVDIDLGSNIFGAVLGGIGEYASMALGFSALYLISLVAYLIAYFADAADMGDK
;
A
#
# COMPACT_ATOMS: atom_id res chain seq x y z
N MET A 1 35.19 21.28 -6.56
CA MET A 1 34.65 20.79 -5.28
C MET A 1 35.59 19.73 -4.72
N SER A 2 35.81 19.64 -3.41
CA SER A 2 36.53 18.49 -2.85
C SER A 2 35.74 17.21 -3.12
N SER A 3 36.43 16.10 -3.44
CA SER A 3 35.79 14.81 -3.77
C SER A 3 34.76 14.38 -2.71
N ARG A 4 35.06 14.60 -1.42
CA ARG A 4 34.15 14.32 -0.30
C ARG A 4 32.84 15.12 -0.35
N ARG A 5 32.91 16.39 -0.77
CA ARG A 5 31.73 17.26 -0.84
C ARG A 5 30.79 16.85 -1.97
N ALA A 6 31.33 16.49 -3.14
CA ALA A 6 30.49 15.99 -4.24
C ALA A 6 29.77 14.69 -3.84
N VAL A 7 30.43 13.81 -3.08
CA VAL A 7 29.81 12.55 -2.59
C VAL A 7 28.69 12.86 -1.60
N PHE A 8 28.93 13.77 -0.66
CA PHE A 8 27.90 14.21 0.29
C PHE A 8 26.70 14.83 -0.42
N ASP A 9 26.94 15.71 -1.40
CA ASP A 9 25.88 16.40 -2.13
C ASP A 9 25.00 15.39 -2.91
N LEU A 10 25.61 14.42 -3.61
CA LEU A 10 24.88 13.34 -4.28
C LEU A 10 24.13 12.44 -3.29
N PHE A 11 24.79 12.00 -2.22
CA PHE A 11 24.16 11.17 -1.20
C PHE A 11 22.93 11.87 -0.57
N LEU A 12 23.08 13.16 -0.25
CA LEU A 12 22.02 13.94 0.38
C LEU A 12 20.83 14.14 -0.55
N ILE A 13 21.03 14.53 -1.82
CA ILE A 13 19.89 14.72 -2.73
C ILE A 13 19.18 13.40 -3.03
N SER A 14 19.91 12.28 -3.12
CA SER A 14 19.32 10.96 -3.30
C SER A 14 18.53 10.49 -2.07
N PHE A 15 19.07 10.73 -0.87
CA PHE A 15 18.36 10.53 0.40
C PHE A 15 17.06 11.34 0.42
N LEU A 16 17.13 12.64 0.13
CA LEU A 16 15.97 13.53 0.18
C LEU A 16 14.92 13.15 -0.87
N THR A 17 15.34 12.72 -2.06
CA THR A 17 14.45 12.31 -3.15
C THR A 17 13.57 11.13 -2.73
N LEU A 18 14.17 10.02 -2.28
CA LEU A 18 13.38 8.83 -1.92
C LEU A 18 12.66 9.02 -0.56
N PHE A 19 13.24 9.79 0.36
CA PHE A 19 12.54 10.17 1.59
C PHE A 19 11.29 11.02 1.30
N ALA A 20 11.39 12.00 0.39
CA ALA A 20 10.26 12.80 -0.04
C ALA A 20 9.19 11.95 -0.71
N GLU A 21 9.57 11.05 -1.62
CA GLU A 21 8.64 10.11 -2.25
C GLU A 21 7.83 9.35 -1.19
N MET A 22 8.50 8.70 -0.25
CA MET A 22 7.86 7.94 0.83
C MET A 22 6.98 8.81 1.74
N ALA A 23 7.41 10.03 2.04
CA ALA A 23 6.63 10.99 2.83
C ALA A 23 5.36 11.41 2.11
N PHE A 24 5.43 11.70 0.80
CA PHE A 24 4.31 12.21 0.02
C PHE A 24 3.27 11.14 -0.29
N ILE A 25 3.70 9.93 -0.67
CA ILE A 25 2.79 8.79 -0.90
C ILE A 25 2.06 8.35 0.39
N ARG A 26 2.59 8.72 1.57
CA ARG A 26 1.90 8.51 2.85
C ARG A 26 1.04 9.70 3.24
N TYR A 27 1.58 10.92 3.19
CA TYR A 27 0.94 12.11 3.72
C TYR A 27 -0.29 12.55 2.92
N ILE A 28 -0.20 12.58 1.59
CA ILE A 28 -1.29 13.08 0.74
C ILE A 28 -2.53 12.17 0.86
N PRO A 29 -2.42 10.84 0.68
CA PRO A 29 -3.58 9.96 0.79
C PRO A 29 -4.17 9.87 2.20
N SER A 30 -3.35 10.14 3.23
CA SER A 30 -3.84 10.20 4.62
C SER A 30 -4.65 11.47 4.91
N ASN A 31 -4.51 12.51 4.08
CA ASN A 31 -5.20 13.78 4.22
C ASN A 31 -6.31 14.01 3.20
N ILE A 32 -6.21 13.42 2.01
CA ILE A 32 -7.22 13.49 0.97
C ILE A 32 -7.74 12.06 0.76
N TYR A 33 -8.88 11.77 1.38
CA TYR A 33 -9.45 10.42 1.49
C TYR A 33 -9.56 9.71 0.14
N LEU A 34 -10.07 10.37 -0.91
CA LEU A 34 -10.21 9.71 -2.22
C LEU A 34 -8.90 9.51 -2.98
N ILE A 35 -7.82 10.25 -2.67
CA ILE A 35 -6.51 9.95 -3.23
C ILE A 35 -5.97 8.62 -2.67
N SER A 36 -6.45 8.15 -1.51
CA SER A 36 -6.16 6.79 -1.06
C SER A 36 -6.61 5.75 -2.10
N TYR A 37 -7.78 5.95 -2.72
CA TYR A 37 -8.20 5.49 -4.07
C TYR A 37 -7.09 5.09 -5.05
N TYR A 38 -6.18 6.03 -5.25
CA TYR A 38 -5.38 6.12 -6.47
C TYR A 38 -3.91 6.43 -6.15
N LYS A 39 -3.37 5.87 -5.05
CA LYS A 39 -1.96 6.07 -4.65
C LYS A 39 -0.96 5.71 -5.76
N ASN A 40 -1.30 4.75 -6.61
CA ASN A 40 -0.52 4.41 -7.81
C ASN A 40 -0.28 5.62 -8.70
N ALA A 41 -1.34 6.39 -8.99
CA ALA A 41 -1.24 7.57 -9.84
C ALA A 41 -0.29 8.59 -9.20
N LEU A 42 -0.30 8.71 -7.87
CA LEU A 42 0.63 9.56 -7.13
C LEU A 42 2.09 9.08 -7.27
N LEU A 43 2.36 7.78 -7.08
CA LEU A 43 3.70 7.22 -7.28
C LEU A 43 4.19 7.39 -8.73
N ILE A 44 3.33 7.09 -9.70
CA ILE A 44 3.62 7.25 -11.13
C ILE A 44 3.90 8.72 -11.46
N ALA A 45 3.14 9.67 -10.89
CA ALA A 45 3.41 11.10 -11.05
C ALA A 45 4.77 11.50 -10.50
N ILE A 46 5.16 10.97 -9.33
CA ILE A 46 6.47 11.23 -8.73
C ILE A 46 7.58 10.74 -9.66
N PHE A 47 7.47 9.51 -10.19
CA PHE A 47 8.42 8.97 -11.17
C PHE A 47 8.45 9.80 -12.46
N LEU A 48 7.30 10.21 -13.00
CA LEU A 48 7.23 11.11 -14.15
C LEU A 48 7.98 12.42 -13.88
N GLY A 49 7.79 13.02 -12.71
CA GLY A 49 8.49 14.22 -12.27
C GLY A 49 10.00 14.03 -12.20
N LEU A 50 10.46 12.95 -11.55
CA LEU A 50 11.87 12.60 -11.44
C LEU A 50 12.52 12.37 -12.81
N GLY A 51 11.90 11.55 -13.66
CA GLY A 51 12.38 11.26 -15.02
C GLY A 51 12.44 12.52 -15.90
N THR A 52 11.43 13.39 -15.80
CA THR A 52 11.45 14.70 -16.48
C THR A 52 12.56 15.59 -15.94
N GLY A 53 12.77 15.59 -14.61
CA GLY A 53 13.87 16.29 -13.95
C GLY A 53 15.25 15.86 -14.47
N PHE A 54 15.46 14.55 -14.66
CA PHE A 54 16.71 14.01 -15.22
C PHE A 54 17.06 14.64 -16.57
N MET A 55 16.08 14.73 -17.47
CA MET A 55 16.25 15.33 -18.80
C MET A 55 16.45 16.86 -18.75
N LEU A 56 15.94 17.52 -17.71
CA LEU A 56 16.11 18.95 -17.50
C LEU A 56 17.43 19.32 -16.81
N SER A 57 18.30 18.35 -16.50
CA SER A 57 19.60 18.56 -15.82
C SER A 57 20.51 19.57 -16.53
N LYS A 58 20.47 19.62 -17.87
CA LYS A 58 21.26 20.54 -18.72
C LYS A 58 20.67 21.95 -18.82
N THR A 59 19.43 22.17 -18.38
CA THR A 59 18.83 23.52 -18.41
C THR A 59 19.54 24.44 -17.42
N LYS A 60 19.59 25.74 -17.68
CA LYS A 60 20.23 26.72 -16.77
C LYS A 60 19.38 27.04 -15.54
N ARG A 61 18.06 26.81 -15.62
CA ARG A 61 17.13 27.11 -14.53
C ARG A 61 17.32 26.08 -13.41
N ASN A 62 17.41 26.56 -12.17
CA ASN A 62 17.43 25.70 -11.00
C ASN A 62 16.03 25.66 -10.38
N TYR A 63 15.34 24.51 -10.49
CA TYR A 63 13.98 24.38 -9.98
C TYR A 63 13.93 24.09 -8.47
N ILE A 64 15.05 23.75 -7.81
CA ILE A 64 15.06 23.41 -6.37
C ILE A 64 14.63 24.61 -5.50
N GLU A 65 14.85 25.83 -6.00
CA GLU A 65 14.47 27.07 -5.33
C GLU A 65 12.95 27.25 -5.20
N LEU A 66 12.16 26.48 -5.96
CA LEU A 66 10.70 26.55 -5.94
C LEU A 66 10.07 25.63 -4.90
N ILE A 67 10.82 24.68 -4.31
CA ILE A 67 10.25 23.69 -3.39
C ILE A 67 9.55 24.33 -2.18
N PRO A 68 10.09 25.36 -1.50
CA PRO A 68 9.38 25.97 -0.37
C PRO A 68 8.02 26.55 -0.76
N VAL A 69 7.96 27.21 -1.93
CA VAL A 69 6.70 27.77 -2.47
C VAL A 69 5.75 26.65 -2.90
N ALA A 70 6.25 25.62 -3.56
CA ALA A 70 5.47 24.45 -3.96
C ALA A 70 4.91 23.70 -2.74
N THR A 71 5.66 23.65 -1.64
CA THR A 71 5.23 23.03 -0.37
C THR A 71 4.12 23.85 0.28
N LEU A 72 4.26 25.18 0.31
CA LEU A 72 3.18 26.06 0.76
C LEU A 72 1.93 25.87 -0.10
N ALA A 73 2.07 25.85 -1.42
CA ALA A 73 0.95 25.65 -2.35
C ALA A 73 0.25 24.30 -2.10
N LEU A 74 1.02 23.24 -1.86
CA LEU A 74 0.47 21.93 -1.50
C LEU A 74 -0.30 21.95 -0.17
N ILE A 75 0.22 22.63 0.86
CA ILE A 75 -0.47 22.77 2.16
C ILE A 75 -1.77 23.55 1.98
N CYS A 76 -1.74 24.68 1.25
CA CYS A 76 -2.92 25.46 0.91
C CYS A 76 -3.96 24.62 0.15
N LEU A 77 -3.50 23.79 -0.79
CA LEU A 77 -4.37 22.90 -1.55
C LEU A 77 -5.03 21.84 -0.66
N ILE A 78 -4.26 21.13 0.17
CA ILE A 78 -4.80 20.11 1.09
C ILE A 78 -5.80 20.75 2.05
N PHE A 79 -5.50 21.96 2.53
CA PHE A 79 -6.43 22.71 3.34
C PHE A 79 -7.71 23.05 2.59
N TYR A 80 -7.58 23.65 1.41
CA TYR A 80 -8.71 24.05 0.58
C TYR A 80 -9.61 22.86 0.27
N PHE A 81 -8.99 21.74 -0.09
CA PHE A 81 -9.66 20.48 -0.34
C PHE A 81 -10.45 20.00 0.88
N ASN A 82 -9.83 19.94 2.05
CA ASN A 82 -10.47 19.42 3.26
C ASN A 82 -11.58 20.32 3.84
N HIS A 83 -11.62 21.61 3.47
CA HIS A 83 -12.59 22.55 4.05
C HIS A 83 -13.69 22.98 3.08
N TYR A 84 -13.35 23.15 1.79
CA TYR A 84 -14.23 23.77 0.80
C TYR A 84 -14.64 22.85 -0.34
N LEU A 85 -13.94 21.72 -0.55
CA LEU A 85 -14.26 20.79 -1.63
C LEU A 85 -14.92 19.53 -1.09
N ARG A 86 -15.92 19.06 -1.84
CA ARG A 86 -16.49 17.73 -1.75
C ARG A 86 -16.20 17.05 -3.09
N ILE A 87 -15.89 15.77 -3.10
CA ILE A 87 -15.80 15.05 -4.38
C ILE A 87 -17.17 14.48 -4.72
N ASP A 88 -17.59 14.70 -5.97
CA ASP A 88 -18.77 14.04 -6.51
C ASP A 88 -18.38 12.60 -6.86
N ILE A 89 -18.91 11.65 -6.10
CA ILE A 89 -18.72 10.22 -6.36
C ILE A 89 -20.04 9.73 -6.95
N ASP A 90 -19.97 9.24 -8.19
CA ASP A 90 -21.09 8.52 -8.76
C ASP A 90 -21.17 7.13 -8.09
N TYR A 91 -22.02 7.02 -7.08
CA TYR A 91 -22.26 5.76 -6.36
C TYR A 91 -22.93 4.68 -7.22
N THR A 92 -23.26 4.98 -8.48
CA THR A 92 -23.78 4.01 -9.45
C THR A 92 -22.70 3.25 -10.22
N MET A 93 -21.40 3.57 -10.01
CA MET A 93 -20.29 2.83 -10.61
C MET A 93 -20.31 1.35 -10.22
N LYS A 94 -20.48 0.48 -11.21
CA LYS A 94 -20.93 -0.91 -11.02
C LYS A 94 -19.80 -1.85 -10.59
N ASP A 95 -18.53 -1.56 -10.86
CA ASP A 95 -17.45 -2.54 -10.67
C ASP A 95 -16.52 -2.27 -9.46
N GLU A 96 -16.49 -1.06 -8.86
CA GLU A 96 -15.74 -0.77 -7.61
C GLU A 96 -16.59 -0.18 -6.48
N SER A 97 -16.32 -0.56 -5.21
CA SER A 97 -16.98 0.02 -4.03
C SER A 97 -16.17 1.20 -3.50
N ILE A 98 -16.54 2.43 -3.82
CA ILE A 98 -15.99 3.64 -3.18
C ILE A 98 -16.97 4.09 -2.09
N TRP A 99 -16.54 4.01 -0.82
CA TRP A 99 -17.40 4.38 0.31
C TRP A 99 -17.58 5.90 0.41
N ALA A 100 -18.81 6.32 0.64
CA ALA A 100 -19.17 7.72 0.85
C ALA A 100 -18.42 8.30 2.05
N GLU A 101 -17.85 9.49 1.87
CA GLU A 101 -17.23 10.24 2.96
C GLU A 101 -18.34 10.66 3.93
N ALA A 102 -18.46 10.04 5.11
CA ALA A 102 -19.56 10.33 6.05
C ALA A 102 -19.50 11.73 6.71
N TRP A 103 -18.48 12.53 6.36
CA TRP A 103 -18.22 13.86 6.91
C TRP A 103 -18.24 14.91 5.81
N VAL A 104 -19.29 14.92 4.99
CA VAL A 104 -19.46 16.00 4.01
C VAL A 104 -19.81 17.29 4.75
N ASN A 105 -18.94 18.30 4.63
CA ASN A 105 -19.35 19.68 4.82
C ASN A 105 -20.48 19.95 3.81
N SER A 106 -21.72 20.08 4.28
CA SER A 106 -22.90 20.28 3.42
C SER A 106 -22.82 21.55 2.56
N HIS A 107 -21.87 22.45 2.85
CA HIS A 107 -21.61 23.69 2.12
C HIS A 107 -20.43 23.60 1.14
N ALA A 108 -19.77 22.44 1.00
CA ALA A 108 -18.62 22.28 0.12
C ALA A 108 -19.02 22.11 -1.35
N GLN A 109 -18.22 22.68 -2.26
CA GLN A 109 -18.45 22.60 -3.71
C GLN A 109 -18.04 21.22 -4.25
N SER A 110 -18.86 20.63 -5.13
CA SER A 110 -18.53 19.35 -5.76
C SER A 110 -17.46 19.51 -6.83
N VAL A 111 -16.45 18.62 -6.81
CA VAL A 111 -15.41 18.51 -7.82
C VAL A 111 -15.42 17.10 -8.39
N SER A 112 -15.27 16.99 -9.71
CA SER A 112 -15.16 15.71 -10.41
C SER A 112 -13.87 14.96 -10.00
N LEU A 113 -13.99 13.69 -9.62
CA LEU A 113 -12.86 12.85 -9.23
C LEU A 113 -11.73 12.80 -10.29
N PRO A 114 -12.00 12.58 -11.59
CA PRO A 114 -10.99 12.69 -12.65
C PRO A 114 -10.22 14.01 -12.67
N ILE A 115 -10.89 15.14 -12.44
CA ILE A 115 -10.25 16.46 -12.43
C ILE A 115 -9.29 16.57 -11.24
N LEU A 116 -9.72 16.11 -10.07
CA LEU A 116 -8.87 16.07 -8.88
C LEU A 116 -7.65 15.18 -9.10
N LEU A 117 -7.83 13.98 -9.63
CA LEU A 117 -6.74 13.05 -9.90
C LEU A 117 -5.75 13.62 -10.92
N LEU A 118 -6.26 14.22 -11.99
CA LEU A 118 -5.43 14.92 -12.98
C LEU A 118 -4.61 16.04 -12.34
N PHE A 119 -5.26 16.87 -11.54
CA PHE A 119 -4.61 17.99 -10.85
C PHE A 119 -3.55 17.51 -9.86
N ALA A 120 -3.86 16.50 -9.05
CA ALA A 120 -2.92 15.89 -8.11
C ALA A 120 -1.73 15.25 -8.86
N TYR A 121 -2.00 14.51 -9.93
CA TYR A 121 -0.99 13.89 -10.79
C TYR A 121 -0.01 14.93 -11.37
N ILE A 122 -0.53 15.97 -12.00
CA ILE A 122 0.29 17.04 -12.60
C ILE A 122 1.07 17.80 -11.53
N SER A 123 0.42 18.17 -10.42
CA SER A 123 1.07 18.90 -9.32
C SER A 123 2.25 18.12 -8.73
N MET A 124 2.10 16.81 -8.60
CA MET A 124 3.13 15.92 -8.04
C MET A 124 4.27 15.69 -9.02
N ALA A 125 3.97 15.53 -10.31
CA ALA A 125 4.99 15.51 -11.34
C ALA A 125 5.84 16.80 -11.33
N PHE A 126 5.20 17.97 -11.24
CA PHE A 126 5.93 19.24 -11.11
C PHE A 126 6.77 19.33 -9.83
N TYR A 127 6.24 18.88 -8.70
CA TYR A 127 6.94 18.95 -7.41
C TYR A 127 8.25 18.14 -7.41
N PHE A 128 8.31 17.03 -8.15
CA PHE A 128 9.48 16.14 -8.17
C PHE A 128 10.49 16.42 -9.29
N ILE A 129 10.19 17.30 -10.26
CA ILE A 129 11.17 17.77 -11.25
C ILE A 129 12.49 18.28 -10.62
N PRO A 130 12.47 19.15 -9.59
CA PRO A 130 13.69 19.65 -8.98
C PRO A 130 14.59 18.56 -8.40
N PHE A 131 14.00 17.56 -7.75
CA PHE A 131 14.74 16.43 -7.18
C PHE A 131 15.45 15.62 -8.26
N GLY A 132 14.76 15.34 -9.36
CA GLY A 132 15.36 14.65 -10.51
C GLY A 132 16.51 15.47 -11.12
N GLN A 133 16.26 16.76 -11.39
CA GLN A 133 17.25 17.66 -11.97
C GLN A 133 18.54 17.70 -11.17
N GLU A 134 18.43 17.90 -9.85
CA GLU A 134 19.59 18.01 -8.96
C GLU A 134 20.29 16.67 -8.76
N THR A 135 19.56 15.55 -8.78
CA THR A 135 20.17 14.21 -8.72
C THR A 135 21.14 13.99 -9.88
N VAL A 136 20.71 14.22 -11.13
CA VAL A 136 21.60 14.04 -12.29
C VAL A 136 22.74 15.05 -12.31
N ARG A 137 22.49 16.31 -11.93
CA ARG A 137 23.57 17.31 -11.78
C ARG A 137 24.63 16.87 -10.76
N ALA A 138 24.20 16.33 -9.61
CA ALA A 138 25.10 15.81 -8.59
C ALA A 138 25.84 14.52 -9.02
N MET A 139 25.31 13.78 -10.01
CA MET A 139 25.98 12.61 -10.58
C MET A 139 27.10 12.96 -11.57
N GLN A 140 27.05 14.13 -12.23
CA GLN A 140 28.01 14.53 -13.29
C GLN A 140 29.50 14.42 -12.91
N PRO A 141 29.94 14.71 -11.67
CA PRO A 141 31.35 14.59 -11.29
C PRO A 141 31.89 13.16 -11.22
N PHE A 142 31.02 12.14 -11.30
CA PHE A 142 31.37 10.75 -11.08
C PHE A 142 31.25 9.90 -12.34
N LYS A 143 31.95 8.77 -12.38
CA LYS A 143 31.65 7.71 -13.34
C LYS A 143 30.22 7.21 -13.13
N PRO A 144 29.45 6.89 -14.19
CA PRO A 144 28.02 6.56 -14.08
C PRO A 144 27.70 5.51 -13.01
N ILE A 145 28.43 4.38 -12.98
CA ILE A 145 28.17 3.30 -12.01
C ILE A 145 28.47 3.70 -10.56
N ALA A 146 29.49 4.54 -10.34
CA ALA A 146 29.83 5.05 -9.01
C ALA A 146 28.77 6.05 -8.53
N ALA A 147 28.35 6.95 -9.42
CA ALA A 147 27.26 7.88 -9.15
C ALA A 147 25.95 7.12 -8.84
N TYR A 148 25.62 6.08 -9.62
CA TYR A 148 24.45 5.25 -9.39
C TYR A 148 24.51 4.53 -8.05
N SER A 149 25.68 4.03 -7.65
CA SER A 149 25.87 3.38 -6.35
C SER A 149 25.66 4.33 -5.18
N ILE A 150 26.20 5.55 -5.25
CA ILE A 150 25.98 6.59 -4.21
C ILE A 150 24.49 6.98 -4.18
N ASN A 151 23.86 7.12 -5.35
CA ASN A 151 22.44 7.43 -5.46
C ASN A 151 21.58 6.37 -4.76
N ILE A 152 21.78 5.08 -5.08
CA ILE A 152 21.03 3.99 -4.45
C ILE A 152 21.33 3.90 -2.94
N ALA A 153 22.57 4.17 -2.49
CA ALA A 153 22.91 4.17 -1.06
C ALA A 153 22.20 5.30 -0.28
N GLY A 154 22.15 6.51 -0.85
CA GLY A 154 21.39 7.63 -0.28
C GLY A 154 19.90 7.31 -0.21
N SER A 155 19.34 6.83 -1.32
CA SER A 155 17.95 6.37 -1.42
C SER A 155 17.60 5.29 -0.37
N LEU A 156 18.43 4.24 -0.24
CA LEU A 156 18.25 3.19 0.76
C LEU A 156 18.20 3.75 2.19
N THR A 157 19.08 4.70 2.49
CA THR A 157 19.09 5.38 3.80
C THR A 157 17.80 6.16 4.03
N GLY A 158 17.28 6.81 3.00
CA GLY A 158 15.98 7.51 3.04
C GLY A 158 14.81 6.59 3.37
N VAL A 159 14.74 5.43 2.72
CA VAL A 159 13.70 4.41 2.97
C VAL A 159 13.80 3.86 4.38
N ILE A 160 15.00 3.49 4.83
CA ILE A 160 15.23 2.93 6.17
C ILE A 160 14.81 3.96 7.23
N LEU A 161 15.24 5.22 7.09
CA LEU A 161 14.89 6.25 8.06
C LEU A 161 13.39 6.51 8.08
N PHE A 162 12.73 6.63 6.92
CA PHE A 162 11.29 6.83 6.88
C PHE A 162 10.51 5.65 7.47
N ALA A 163 10.97 4.41 7.23
CA ALA A 163 10.40 3.22 7.85
C ALA A 163 10.55 3.24 9.37
N LEU A 164 11.72 3.65 9.89
CA LEU A 164 11.96 3.80 11.32
C LEU A 164 11.04 4.86 11.95
N LEU A 165 10.89 6.02 11.30
CA LEU A 165 9.97 7.08 11.74
C LEU A 165 8.51 6.62 11.76
N GLY A 166 8.12 5.77 10.79
CA GLY A 166 6.83 5.11 10.77
C GLY A 166 6.64 4.11 11.91
N TRP A 167 7.67 3.35 12.26
CA TRP A 167 7.67 2.43 13.40
C TRP A 167 7.60 3.15 14.75
N LEU A 168 8.21 4.33 14.85
CA LEU A 168 8.18 5.20 16.03
C LEU A 168 6.92 6.08 16.13
N TRP A 169 5.97 5.95 15.19
CA TRP A 169 4.70 6.69 15.13
C TRP A 169 4.86 8.22 15.17
N THR A 170 5.98 8.71 14.64
CA THR A 170 6.25 10.14 14.55
C THR A 170 5.23 10.86 13.67
N SER A 171 4.93 12.12 13.99
CA SER A 171 4.00 12.94 13.20
C SER A 171 4.65 13.45 11.91
N PRO A 172 3.85 13.88 10.90
CA PRO A 172 4.37 14.44 9.66
C PRO A 172 5.27 15.65 9.86
N ALA A 173 5.11 16.40 10.95
CA ALA A 173 5.98 17.51 11.29
C ALA A 173 7.46 17.08 11.37
N VAL A 174 7.73 15.90 11.93
CA VAL A 174 9.08 15.33 11.99
C VAL A 174 9.59 14.97 10.59
N TRP A 175 8.75 14.35 9.76
CA TRP A 175 9.14 13.96 8.40
C TRP A 175 9.47 15.17 7.54
N PHE A 176 8.59 16.17 7.53
CA PHE A 176 8.80 17.40 6.77
C PHE A 176 9.96 18.24 7.33
N ALA A 177 10.24 18.20 8.64
CA ALA A 177 11.45 18.83 9.18
C ALA A 177 12.73 18.17 8.64
N LEU A 178 12.78 16.84 8.63
CA LEU A 178 13.92 16.07 8.09
C LEU A 178 14.09 16.23 6.57
N LEU A 179 13.01 16.50 5.85
CA LEU A 179 13.05 16.81 4.43
C LEU A 179 13.48 18.27 4.17
N LEU A 180 12.81 19.23 4.80
CA LEU A 180 12.94 20.65 4.46
C LEU A 180 14.20 21.27 5.06
N VAL A 181 14.66 20.89 6.26
CA VAL A 181 15.84 21.53 6.87
C VAL A 181 17.11 21.32 6.03
N PRO A 182 17.46 20.08 5.60
CA PRO A 182 18.63 19.88 4.73
C PRO A 182 18.44 20.53 3.35
N LEU A 183 17.22 20.51 2.82
CA LEU A 183 16.89 21.15 1.55
C LEU A 183 17.05 22.68 1.61
N LEU A 184 16.68 23.30 2.73
CA LEU A 184 16.86 24.74 2.93
C LEU A 184 18.32 25.10 3.07
N TRP A 185 19.10 24.30 3.79
CA TRP A 185 20.54 24.48 3.81
C TRP A 185 21.13 24.46 2.38
N TRP A 186 20.64 23.55 1.52
CA TRP A 186 21.02 23.49 0.12
C TRP A 186 20.58 24.74 -0.66
N ILE A 187 19.30 25.13 -0.58
CA ILE A 187 18.74 26.29 -1.28
C ILE A 187 19.46 27.57 -0.87
N TYR A 188 19.60 27.85 0.44
CA TYR A 188 20.24 29.08 0.93
C TYR A 188 21.71 29.19 0.56
N ARG A 189 22.37 28.08 0.24
CA ARG A 189 23.75 28.07 -0.21
C ARG A 189 23.91 28.51 -1.66
N TYR A 190 22.97 28.15 -2.52
CA TYR A 190 23.09 28.33 -3.98
C TYR A 190 22.15 29.40 -4.55
N SER A 191 21.15 29.84 -3.78
CA SER A 191 20.18 30.85 -4.20
C SER A 191 20.60 32.29 -3.89
N ASN A 192 20.04 33.23 -4.66
CA ASN A 192 20.18 34.66 -4.42
C ASN A 192 19.35 35.14 -3.20
N ASN A 193 19.61 36.35 -2.71
CA ASN A 193 18.93 36.90 -1.52
C ASN A 193 17.41 37.02 -1.67
N ARG A 194 16.92 37.27 -2.90
CA ARG A 194 15.48 37.34 -3.18
C ARG A 194 14.79 35.99 -2.98
N MET A 195 15.37 34.91 -3.50
CA MET A 195 14.82 33.56 -3.35
C MET A 195 14.92 33.04 -1.92
N LYS A 196 15.96 33.44 -1.17
CA LYS A 196 16.04 33.19 0.28
C LYS A 196 14.85 33.81 1.00
N ALA A 197 14.58 35.10 0.77
CA ALA A 197 13.45 35.80 1.40
C ALA A 197 12.09 35.16 1.04
N ILE A 198 11.86 34.84 -0.24
CA ILE A 198 10.63 34.14 -0.68
C ILE A 198 10.50 32.79 0.03
N SER A 199 11.58 32.02 0.12
CA SER A 199 11.59 30.72 0.80
C SER A 199 11.30 30.86 2.29
N SER A 200 11.88 31.86 2.97
CA SER A 200 11.59 32.15 4.39
C SER A 200 10.11 32.44 4.60
N VAL A 201 9.54 33.33 3.78
CA VAL A 201 8.11 33.71 3.87
C VAL A 201 7.21 32.50 3.62
N ALA A 202 7.52 31.68 2.60
CA ALA A 202 6.73 30.49 2.29
C ALA A 202 6.67 29.50 3.46
N ILE A 203 7.80 29.31 4.17
CA ILE A 203 7.87 28.43 5.34
C ILE A 203 7.11 28.99 6.52
N ILE A 204 7.26 30.27 6.80
CA ILE A 204 6.53 30.93 7.91
C ILE A 204 5.02 30.78 7.69
N LEU A 205 4.55 31.05 6.47
CA LEU A 205 3.14 30.86 6.11
C LEU A 205 2.70 29.40 6.23
N ALA A 206 3.53 28.45 5.79
CA ALA A 206 3.23 27.03 5.91
C ALA A 206 3.08 26.59 7.37
N ILE A 207 3.96 27.04 8.27
CA ILE A 207 3.90 26.74 9.71
C ILE A 207 2.65 27.37 10.34
N ILE A 208 2.35 28.63 10.04
CA ILE A 208 1.16 29.33 10.54
C ILE A 208 -0.12 28.59 10.13
N LEU A 209 -0.21 28.17 8.86
CA LEU A 209 -1.33 27.40 8.34
C LEU A 209 -1.46 26.08 9.11
N LEU A 210 -0.39 25.29 9.20
CA LEU A 210 -0.40 24.00 9.91
C LEU A 210 -0.84 24.14 11.38
N TYR A 211 -0.37 25.17 12.09
CA TYR A 211 -0.78 25.42 13.48
C TYR A 211 -2.26 25.84 13.59
N SER A 212 -2.73 26.71 12.70
CA SER A 212 -4.12 27.17 12.67
C SER A 212 -5.14 26.04 12.47
N PHE A 213 -4.69 24.87 11.99
CA PHE A 213 -5.54 23.70 11.73
C PHE A 213 -5.60 22.67 12.86
N HIS A 214 -4.94 22.91 14.00
CA HIS A 214 -5.12 22.05 15.17
C HIS A 214 -6.57 22.20 15.71
N SER A 215 -7.46 21.38 15.18
CA SER A 215 -8.88 21.39 15.49
C SER A 215 -9.14 20.76 16.86
N LEU A 216 -9.87 21.47 17.72
CA LEU A 216 -10.35 20.97 19.03
C LEU A 216 -11.41 19.85 18.93
N ARG A 217 -11.78 19.41 17.72
CA ARG A 217 -12.92 18.49 17.49
C ARG A 217 -12.59 17.00 17.70
N TYR A 218 -11.33 16.61 17.73
CA TYR A 218 -10.91 15.23 17.99
C TYR A 218 -10.10 15.17 19.28
N THR A 219 -10.19 14.04 20.00
CA THR A 219 -9.50 13.85 21.28
C THR A 219 -8.01 13.57 21.08
N ALA A 220 -7.67 12.84 20.03
CA ALA A 220 -6.29 12.54 19.65
C ALA A 220 -6.19 12.34 18.13
N GLU A 221 -5.05 12.73 17.57
CA GLU A 221 -4.61 12.34 16.23
C GLU A 221 -3.30 11.56 16.37
N LEU A 222 -3.31 10.32 15.92
CA LEU A 222 -2.19 9.38 16.01
C LEU A 222 -1.78 8.96 14.59
N TRP A 223 -0.48 8.81 14.38
CA TRP A 223 0.09 8.39 13.11
C TRP A 223 0.69 7.00 13.27
N SER A 224 -0.14 5.98 13.10
CA SER A 224 0.30 4.59 13.15
C SER A 224 1.20 4.25 11.96
N PRO A 225 1.93 3.12 11.95
CA PRO A 225 2.72 2.70 10.81
C PRO A 225 1.87 2.58 9.52
N TYR A 226 0.58 2.32 9.67
CA TYR A 226 -0.36 2.10 8.58
C TYR A 226 -1.15 3.34 8.21
N SER A 227 -1.59 4.17 9.16
CA SER A 227 -2.59 5.19 8.87
C SER A 227 -2.59 6.38 9.82
N LYS A 228 -3.28 7.44 9.42
CA LYS A 228 -3.66 8.54 10.29
C LYS A 228 -4.98 8.19 11.00
N ILE A 229 -4.94 8.06 12.31
CA ILE A 229 -6.08 7.69 13.15
C ILE A 229 -6.51 8.91 13.95
N ARG A 230 -7.78 9.32 13.84
CA ARG A 230 -8.38 10.33 14.73
C ARG A 230 -9.41 9.69 15.64
N VAL A 231 -9.36 10.00 16.92
CA VAL A 231 -10.25 9.43 17.93
C VAL A 231 -11.29 10.47 18.35
N TYR A 232 -12.56 10.06 18.37
CA TYR A 232 -13.72 10.86 18.72
C TYR A 232 -14.47 10.18 19.84
N LYS A 233 -14.76 10.90 20.92
CA LYS A 233 -15.60 10.37 22.00
C LYS A 233 -17.04 10.21 21.51
N LEU A 234 -17.69 9.12 21.89
CA LEU A 234 -19.13 8.93 21.66
C LEU A 234 -19.99 9.71 22.67
N SER A 235 -19.44 9.95 23.86
CA SER A 235 -20.07 10.71 24.94
C SER A 235 -19.02 11.44 25.75
N GLU A 236 -19.40 12.52 26.41
CA GLU A 236 -18.54 13.20 27.40
C GLU A 236 -18.33 12.33 28.67
N LYS A 237 -19.14 11.29 28.87
CA LYS A 237 -18.93 10.32 29.94
C LYS A 237 -17.63 9.51 29.70
N PRO A 238 -16.78 9.31 30.73
CA PRO A 238 -15.50 8.60 30.59
C PRO A 238 -15.60 7.22 29.94
N ASP A 239 -16.70 6.50 30.20
CA ASP A 239 -16.92 5.13 29.72
C ASP A 239 -17.94 5.07 28.56
N GLY A 240 -18.19 6.17 27.86
CA GLY A 240 -19.16 6.21 26.75
C GLY A 240 -18.73 5.48 25.48
N GLY A 241 -17.48 5.02 25.42
CA GLY A 241 -16.87 4.51 24.21
C GLY A 241 -16.36 5.63 23.28
N PHE A 242 -15.78 5.22 22.17
CA PHE A 242 -15.20 6.13 21.18
C PHE A 242 -15.37 5.57 19.78
N MET A 243 -15.44 6.45 18.78
CA MET A 243 -15.24 6.10 17.38
C MET A 243 -13.88 6.61 16.91
N PHE A 244 -13.40 6.07 15.81
CA PHE A 244 -12.21 6.59 15.17
C PHE A 244 -12.40 6.69 13.67
N THR A 245 -11.63 7.58 13.05
CA THR A 245 -11.46 7.62 11.60
C THR A 245 -10.05 7.20 11.23
N THR A 246 -9.94 6.47 10.12
CA THR A 246 -8.68 6.01 9.53
C THR A 246 -8.52 6.69 8.19
N ASN A 247 -7.51 7.56 8.05
CA ASN A 247 -7.30 8.41 6.86
C ASN A 247 -8.56 9.21 6.44
N GLY A 248 -9.37 9.62 7.42
CA GLY A 248 -10.63 10.35 7.21
C GLY A 248 -11.87 9.46 7.09
N ASN A 249 -11.73 8.15 6.92
CA ASN A 249 -12.87 7.24 6.83
C ASN A 249 -13.34 6.79 8.23
N PRO A 250 -14.63 6.95 8.60
CA PRO A 250 -15.18 6.32 9.79
C PRO A 250 -14.89 4.83 9.86
N GLN A 251 -14.54 4.37 11.05
CA GLN A 251 -14.37 2.96 11.38
C GLN A 251 -15.17 2.63 12.64
N VAL A 252 -15.41 1.34 12.84
CA VAL A 252 -16.11 0.86 14.03
C VAL A 252 -15.22 1.11 15.25
N GLY A 253 -15.75 1.94 16.15
CA GLY A 253 -15.12 2.29 17.42
C GLY A 253 -15.12 1.19 18.48
N SER A 254 -14.84 1.57 19.72
CA SER A 254 -15.12 0.72 20.89
C SER A 254 -16.37 1.19 21.60
N PHE A 255 -17.33 0.28 21.81
CA PHE A 255 -18.62 0.59 22.44
C PHE A 255 -18.63 0.18 23.90
N ASN A 256 -19.45 0.88 24.69
CA ASN A 256 -19.77 0.41 26.03
C ASN A 256 -21.00 -0.50 25.99
N PHE A 257 -20.78 -1.82 26.04
CA PHE A 257 -21.85 -2.80 26.06
C PHE A 257 -22.57 -2.93 27.43
N ASP A 258 -22.39 -2.01 28.38
CA ASP A 258 -23.24 -1.88 29.58
C ASP A 258 -24.33 -0.81 29.43
N ALA A 259 -24.27 0.00 28.37
CA ALA A 259 -25.20 1.10 28.12
C ALA A 259 -26.52 0.61 27.50
N LYS A 260 -27.23 -0.30 28.19
CA LYS A 260 -28.45 -0.99 27.70
C LYS A 260 -29.60 -0.05 27.30
N ASN A 261 -29.61 1.18 27.84
CA ASN A 261 -30.65 2.18 27.58
C ASN A 261 -30.38 3.00 26.31
N GLU A 262 -29.23 2.81 25.66
CA GLU A 262 -28.87 3.56 24.47
C GLU A 262 -29.59 3.00 23.23
N PRO A 263 -30.17 3.84 22.34
CA PRO A 263 -30.90 3.38 21.16
C PRO A 263 -30.08 2.49 20.22
N TRP A 264 -28.76 2.70 20.16
CA TRP A 264 -27.83 1.95 19.31
C TRP A 264 -27.40 0.60 19.91
N PHE A 265 -27.72 0.32 21.18
CA PHE A 265 -27.16 -0.80 21.95
C PHE A 265 -27.39 -2.15 21.26
N GLN A 266 -28.66 -2.49 21.00
CA GLN A 266 -29.02 -3.79 20.42
C GLN A 266 -28.52 -3.95 18.98
N GLU A 267 -28.63 -2.88 18.18
CA GLU A 267 -28.16 -2.89 16.78
C GLU A 267 -26.65 -3.15 16.69
N ARG A 268 -25.85 -2.53 17.58
CA ARG A 268 -24.39 -2.68 17.59
C ARG A 268 -23.93 -3.98 18.23
N LEU A 269 -24.64 -4.50 19.23
CA LEU A 269 -24.25 -5.72 19.94
C LEU A 269 -24.58 -6.99 19.14
N ALA A 270 -25.74 -7.03 18.48
CA ALA A 270 -26.28 -8.25 17.85
C ALA A 270 -25.31 -8.99 16.91
N PRO A 271 -24.54 -8.33 16.01
CA PRO A 271 -23.60 -9.02 15.13
C PRO A 271 -22.51 -9.83 15.86
N TYR A 272 -22.11 -9.36 17.05
CA TYR A 272 -21.06 -9.99 17.86
C TYR A 272 -21.57 -11.17 18.68
N GLU A 273 -22.88 -11.24 18.99
CA GLU A 273 -23.47 -12.28 19.85
C GLU A 273 -23.89 -13.54 19.08
N VAL A 274 -24.11 -13.43 17.76
CA VAL A 274 -24.60 -14.51 16.89
C VAL A 274 -24.01 -15.90 17.20
N PRO A 275 -22.68 -16.12 17.22
CA PRO A 275 -22.13 -17.46 17.41
C PRO A 275 -22.42 -18.02 18.80
N TYR A 276 -22.49 -17.16 19.83
CA TYR A 276 -22.64 -17.56 21.23
C TYR A 276 -24.07 -17.99 21.59
N ILE A 277 -25.04 -17.71 20.72
CA ILE A 277 -26.43 -18.16 20.88
C ILE A 277 -26.55 -19.68 20.75
N PHE A 278 -25.72 -20.31 19.91
CA PHE A 278 -25.78 -21.75 19.64
C PHE A 278 -24.49 -22.51 19.94
N LEU A 279 -23.37 -21.81 20.14
CA LEU A 279 -22.07 -22.37 20.50
C LEU A 279 -21.63 -21.87 21.88
N LYS A 280 -20.96 -22.73 22.65
CA LYS A 280 -20.27 -22.35 23.90
C LYS A 280 -18.76 -22.59 23.75
N PRO A 281 -18.05 -21.73 22.99
CA PRO A 281 -16.64 -21.95 22.69
C PRO A 281 -15.78 -21.76 23.95
N SER A 282 -14.77 -22.61 24.13
CA SER A 282 -13.76 -22.40 25.19
C SER A 282 -12.60 -21.55 24.69
N SER A 283 -12.30 -21.64 23.39
CA SER A 283 -11.23 -20.94 22.70
C SER A 283 -11.73 -20.16 21.48
N VAL A 284 -11.35 -18.89 21.36
CA VAL A 284 -11.75 -18.01 20.26
C VAL A 284 -10.52 -17.35 19.63
N LEU A 285 -10.42 -17.39 18.30
CA LEU A 285 -9.47 -16.59 17.52
C LEU A 285 -10.22 -15.45 16.83
N ILE A 286 -9.82 -14.21 17.08
CA ILE A 286 -10.37 -13.02 16.43
C ILE A 286 -9.31 -12.47 15.49
N LEU A 287 -9.60 -12.44 14.20
CA LEU A 287 -8.77 -11.84 13.16
C LEU A 287 -9.35 -10.47 12.82
N GLY A 288 -8.59 -9.40 13.03
CA GLY A 288 -9.06 -8.01 12.85
C GLY A 288 -9.72 -7.48 14.11
N ALA A 289 -9.06 -7.66 15.26
CA ALA A 289 -9.67 -7.38 16.56
C ALA A 289 -9.96 -5.89 16.83
N GLY A 290 -9.34 -4.96 16.09
CA GLY A 290 -9.53 -3.53 16.26
C GLY A 290 -9.31 -3.09 17.71
N ALA A 291 -10.28 -2.37 18.27
CA ALA A 291 -10.27 -1.96 19.67
C ALA A 291 -10.91 -2.99 20.64
N GLY A 292 -11.27 -4.19 20.15
CA GLY A 292 -11.59 -5.36 20.98
C GLY A 292 -13.06 -5.64 21.25
N ASN A 293 -14.01 -5.15 20.44
CA ASN A 293 -15.44 -5.39 20.68
C ASN A 293 -15.80 -6.90 20.72
N GLU A 294 -15.27 -7.68 19.77
CA GLU A 294 -15.41 -9.13 19.73
C GLU A 294 -14.85 -9.80 20.99
N ALA A 295 -13.71 -9.31 21.49
CA ALA A 295 -13.08 -9.84 22.69
C ALA A 295 -13.94 -9.56 23.93
N VAL A 296 -14.56 -8.38 24.02
CA VAL A 296 -15.52 -8.07 25.10
C VAL A 296 -16.68 -9.06 25.10
N VAL A 297 -17.27 -9.33 23.94
CA VAL A 297 -18.42 -10.24 23.82
C VAL A 297 -18.01 -11.69 24.09
N ALA A 298 -16.82 -12.11 23.65
CA ALA A 298 -16.26 -13.42 23.99
C ALA A 298 -16.12 -13.60 25.52
N LEU A 299 -15.51 -12.62 26.21
CA LEU A 299 -15.29 -12.68 27.66
C LEU A 299 -16.62 -12.72 28.44
N ARG A 300 -17.63 -11.98 27.98
CA ARG A 300 -18.99 -11.99 28.57
C ARG A 300 -19.69 -13.33 28.43
N ASN A 301 -19.42 -14.06 27.36
CA ASN A 301 -19.94 -15.41 27.12
C ASN A 301 -19.10 -16.52 27.78
N GLY A 302 -18.18 -16.15 28.69
CA GLY A 302 -17.44 -17.11 29.50
C GLY A 302 -16.30 -17.83 28.78
N VAL A 303 -15.86 -17.30 27.63
CA VAL A 303 -14.70 -17.83 26.89
C VAL A 303 -13.46 -17.77 27.80
N ARG A 304 -12.70 -18.87 27.81
CA ARG A 304 -11.52 -19.03 28.69
C ARG A 304 -10.24 -18.52 28.04
N GLU A 305 -10.17 -18.58 26.72
CA GLU A 305 -8.99 -18.22 25.96
C GLU A 305 -9.38 -17.48 24.68
N VAL A 306 -8.97 -16.22 24.57
CA VAL A 306 -9.22 -15.36 23.42
C VAL A 306 -7.87 -14.96 22.83
N THR A 307 -7.66 -15.26 21.56
CA THR A 307 -6.50 -14.75 20.81
C THR A 307 -6.98 -13.66 19.87
N ALA A 308 -6.53 -12.43 20.08
CA ALA A 308 -6.92 -11.26 19.30
C ALA A 308 -5.75 -10.82 18.38
N VAL A 309 -5.94 -10.94 17.07
CA VAL A 309 -4.94 -10.55 16.06
C VAL A 309 -5.35 -9.21 15.45
N GLU A 310 -4.48 -8.21 15.58
CA GLU A 310 -4.69 -6.86 15.05
C GLU A 310 -3.42 -6.40 14.32
N ILE A 311 -3.54 -5.87 13.11
CA ILE A 311 -2.36 -5.48 12.33
C ILE A 311 -1.79 -4.13 12.77
N ASP A 312 -2.65 -3.21 13.20
CA ASP A 312 -2.28 -1.86 13.62
C ASP A 312 -2.11 -1.77 15.15
N PRO A 313 -0.87 -1.56 15.63
CA PRO A 313 -0.63 -1.50 17.07
C PRO A 313 -1.35 -0.35 17.78
N VAL A 314 -1.78 0.69 17.06
CA VAL A 314 -2.54 1.79 17.67
C VAL A 314 -3.93 1.32 18.09
N PHE A 315 -4.62 0.48 17.30
CA PHE A 315 -5.92 -0.05 17.72
C PHE A 315 -5.81 -0.98 18.93
N ALA A 316 -4.76 -1.82 18.97
CA ALA A 316 -4.44 -2.62 20.14
C ALA A 316 -4.20 -1.73 21.39
N LEU A 317 -3.46 -0.62 21.24
CA LEU A 317 -3.25 0.34 22.33
C LEU A 317 -4.56 1.01 22.78
N LEU A 318 -5.39 1.46 21.83
CA LEU A 318 -6.68 2.09 22.12
C LEU A 318 -7.64 1.11 22.81
N GLY A 319 -7.68 -0.15 22.37
CA GLY A 319 -8.47 -1.19 23.03
C GLY A 319 -8.00 -1.51 24.44
N ARG A 320 -6.68 -1.40 24.70
CA ARG A 320 -6.10 -1.64 26.03
C ARG A 320 -6.32 -0.48 27.00
N GLU A 321 -6.17 0.76 26.53
CA GLU A 321 -6.18 1.93 27.41
C GLU A 321 -7.53 2.67 27.45
N LEU A 322 -8.22 2.79 26.31
CA LEU A 322 -9.40 3.64 26.15
C LEU A 322 -10.72 2.87 25.96
N SER A 323 -10.69 1.58 25.62
CA SER A 323 -11.94 0.80 25.54
C SER A 323 -12.65 0.81 26.90
N PRO A 324 -13.98 1.02 26.96
CA PRO A 324 -14.73 1.01 28.22
C PRO A 324 -14.50 -0.28 29.03
N HIS A 325 -14.36 -1.41 28.32
CA HIS A 325 -14.22 -2.74 28.92
C HIS A 325 -12.76 -3.20 29.05
N ARG A 326 -11.81 -2.45 28.47
CA ARG A 326 -10.36 -2.76 28.43
C ARG A 326 -10.07 -4.26 28.22
N PRO A 327 -10.65 -4.92 27.20
CA PRO A 327 -10.58 -6.37 27.03
C PRO A 327 -9.14 -6.89 26.94
N PHE A 328 -8.25 -6.08 26.38
CA PHE A 328 -6.83 -6.43 26.21
C PHE A 328 -5.99 -6.34 27.50
N LYS A 329 -6.61 -5.99 28.65
CA LYS A 329 -5.99 -6.13 29.98
C LYS A 329 -6.43 -7.41 30.71
N ASP A 330 -7.45 -8.12 30.21
CA ASP A 330 -7.91 -9.37 30.81
C ASP A 330 -6.89 -10.49 30.50
N PRO A 331 -6.45 -11.28 31.50
CA PRO A 331 -5.44 -12.33 31.30
C PRO A 331 -5.91 -13.47 30.37
N ARG A 332 -7.21 -13.56 30.10
CA ARG A 332 -7.76 -14.52 29.12
C ARG A 332 -7.57 -14.07 27.67
N VAL A 333 -7.15 -12.82 27.43
CA VAL A 333 -6.97 -12.26 26.09
C VAL A 333 -5.48 -12.11 25.77
N GLU A 334 -5.01 -12.89 24.80
CA GLU A 334 -3.69 -12.72 24.20
C GLU A 334 -3.79 -11.86 22.95
N VAL A 335 -3.10 -10.71 22.93
CA VAL A 335 -3.09 -9.81 21.76
C VAL A 335 -1.83 -10.03 20.93
N TYR A 336 -2.03 -10.35 19.64
CA TYR A 336 -0.96 -10.50 18.67
C TYR A 336 -1.01 -9.34 17.66
N VAL A 337 0.01 -8.46 17.69
CA VAL A 337 0.12 -7.40 16.70
C VAL A 337 0.77 -7.95 15.43
N GLY A 338 0.00 -8.13 14.36
CA GLY A 338 0.50 -8.65 13.10
C GLY A 338 -0.58 -8.96 12.08
N ASP A 339 -0.13 -9.41 10.90
CA ASP A 339 -1.00 -9.77 9.78
C ASP A 339 -1.77 -11.07 10.06
N ALA A 340 -3.09 -11.06 9.82
CA ALA A 340 -3.98 -12.20 10.08
C ALA A 340 -3.65 -13.43 9.21
N ARG A 341 -3.34 -13.24 7.93
CA ARG A 341 -2.97 -14.32 7.01
C ARG A 341 -1.66 -14.97 7.43
N ALA A 342 -0.67 -14.16 7.82
CA ALA A 342 0.60 -14.67 8.36
C ALA A 342 0.42 -15.39 9.71
N PHE A 343 -0.47 -14.89 10.58
CA PHE A 343 -0.77 -15.53 11.85
C PHE A 343 -1.40 -16.92 11.67
N LEU A 344 -2.36 -17.07 10.75
CA LEU A 344 -2.99 -18.35 10.42
C LEU A 344 -1.96 -19.41 9.99
N HIS A 345 -0.91 -19.02 9.28
CA HIS A 345 0.18 -19.93 8.91
C HIS A 345 1.16 -20.20 10.05
N LYS A 346 1.37 -19.24 10.94
CA LYS A 346 2.30 -19.37 12.06
C LYS A 346 1.74 -20.25 13.18
N THR A 347 0.46 -20.12 13.51
CA THR A 347 -0.14 -20.82 14.63
C THR A 347 -0.41 -22.29 14.32
N LYS A 348 -0.24 -23.13 15.34
CA LYS A 348 -0.62 -24.56 15.33
C LYS A 348 -1.79 -24.85 16.26
N LYS A 349 -2.25 -23.85 17.01
CA LYS A 349 -3.35 -23.97 17.96
C LYS A 349 -4.67 -24.08 17.20
N ARG A 350 -5.56 -24.94 17.71
CA ARG A 350 -6.93 -25.07 17.19
C ARG A 350 -7.91 -24.27 18.04
N TYR A 351 -9.00 -23.82 17.44
CA TYR A 351 -9.99 -22.95 18.08
C TYR A 351 -11.41 -23.48 17.87
N ASP A 352 -12.28 -23.25 18.86
CA ASP A 352 -13.70 -23.58 18.77
C ASP A 352 -14.47 -22.54 17.94
N LEU A 353 -13.99 -21.30 17.92
CA LEU A 353 -14.54 -20.23 17.10
C LEU A 353 -13.40 -19.42 16.46
N ILE A 354 -13.45 -19.26 15.14
CA ILE A 354 -12.59 -18.32 14.41
C ILE A 354 -13.47 -17.22 13.84
N VAL A 355 -13.23 -15.98 14.25
CA VAL A 355 -13.96 -14.78 13.80
C VAL A 355 -13.07 -13.98 12.86
N PHE A 356 -13.50 -13.82 11.62
CA PHE A 356 -12.99 -12.81 10.69
C PHE A 356 -13.79 -11.53 10.93
N GLY A 357 -13.26 -10.65 11.77
CA GLY A 357 -13.94 -9.45 12.27
C GLY A 357 -13.61 -8.23 11.42
N PHE A 358 -14.41 -7.98 10.37
CA PHE A 358 -14.30 -6.76 9.56
C PHE A 358 -12.86 -6.43 9.12
N LEU A 359 -12.08 -7.44 8.68
CA LEU A 359 -10.73 -7.24 8.14
C LEU A 359 -10.74 -6.50 6.79
N ASP A 360 -11.80 -5.73 6.48
CA ASP A 360 -11.87 -4.94 5.26
C ASP A 360 -10.82 -3.83 5.34
N SER A 361 -9.69 -4.20 4.77
CA SER A 361 -8.41 -3.53 4.86
C SER A 361 -8.11 -2.71 3.63
N GLN A 362 -9.12 -2.38 2.80
CA GLN A 362 -8.98 -1.35 1.75
C GLN A 362 -8.27 -0.09 2.28
N TYR A 363 -8.33 0.15 3.60
CA TYR A 363 -7.72 1.27 4.29
C TYR A 363 -6.34 1.02 4.91
N LEU A 364 -6.02 -0.21 5.33
CA LEU A 364 -4.81 -0.52 6.13
C LEU A 364 -3.79 -1.40 5.39
N LEU A 365 -4.23 -2.41 4.64
CA LEU A 365 -3.35 -3.38 3.98
C LEU A 365 -2.80 -2.89 2.62
N SER A 366 -3.50 -1.96 1.96
CA SER A 366 -3.21 -1.51 0.58
C SER A 366 -2.09 -0.45 0.48
N HIS A 367 -1.14 -0.41 1.42
CA HIS A 367 -0.18 0.70 1.47
C HIS A 367 0.89 0.62 0.39
N LYS A 368 1.12 -0.55 -0.24
CA LYS A 368 2.41 -0.79 -0.92
C LYS A 368 2.45 -1.79 -2.09
N SER A 369 1.36 -2.47 -2.46
CA SER A 369 1.20 -2.90 -3.86
C SER A 369 0.70 -1.69 -4.63
N ASN A 370 1.15 -1.48 -5.88
CA ASN A 370 0.30 -0.69 -6.76
C ASN A 370 -0.93 -1.59 -7.00
N ILE A 371 -2.14 -1.16 -7.32
CA ILE A 371 -3.33 -2.04 -7.26
C ILE A 371 -3.73 -2.25 -5.81
N ARG A 372 -5.01 -2.03 -5.56
CA ARG A 372 -5.57 -1.70 -4.25
C ARG A 372 -6.61 -2.73 -3.82
N THR A 373 -6.63 -3.88 -4.48
CA THR A 373 -7.70 -4.87 -4.40
C THR A 373 -7.21 -6.26 -4.00
N GLU A 374 -5.90 -6.44 -3.80
CA GLU A 374 -5.33 -7.68 -3.28
C GLU A 374 -5.68 -7.86 -1.81
N ASN A 375 -6.37 -8.97 -1.52
CA ASN A 375 -6.74 -9.31 -0.17
C ASN A 375 -6.48 -10.80 0.13
N PHE A 376 -5.24 -11.10 0.51
CA PHE A 376 -4.78 -12.45 0.84
C PHE A 376 -5.50 -13.09 2.03
N VAL A 377 -6.19 -12.30 2.88
CA VAL A 377 -6.95 -12.86 4.02
C VAL A 377 -8.27 -13.50 3.59
N TYR A 378 -8.78 -13.13 2.41
CA TYR A 378 -10.05 -13.60 1.86
C TYR A 378 -9.89 -14.49 0.62
N THR A 379 -8.70 -15.05 0.42
CA THR A 379 -8.48 -16.08 -0.60
C THR A 379 -9.02 -17.42 -0.15
N ILE A 380 -9.32 -18.29 -1.11
CA ILE A 380 -9.77 -19.66 -0.83
C ILE A 380 -8.72 -20.43 0.01
N GLU A 381 -7.42 -20.18 -0.21
CA GLU A 381 -6.32 -20.74 0.57
C GLU A 381 -6.32 -20.24 2.03
N SER A 382 -6.79 -19.01 2.28
CA SER A 382 -6.99 -18.48 3.64
C SER A 382 -8.10 -19.21 4.39
N PHE A 383 -9.25 -19.41 3.74
CA PHE A 383 -10.35 -20.15 4.34
C PHE A 383 -10.03 -21.64 4.56
N ARG A 384 -9.33 -22.30 3.62
CA ARG A 384 -8.82 -23.68 3.83
C ARG A 384 -7.93 -23.75 5.05
N ARG A 385 -6.99 -22.81 5.21
CA ARG A 385 -6.11 -22.77 6.38
C ARG A 385 -6.89 -22.51 7.68
N ALA A 386 -7.90 -21.64 7.66
CA ALA A 386 -8.76 -21.42 8.82
C ALA A 386 -9.52 -22.69 9.22
N LYS A 387 -10.04 -23.46 8.24
CA LYS A 387 -10.69 -24.76 8.48
C LYS A 387 -9.76 -25.74 9.19
N GLU A 388 -8.48 -25.83 8.80
CA GLU A 388 -7.50 -26.71 9.44
C GLU A 388 -7.24 -26.36 10.92
N LEU A 389 -7.46 -25.10 11.30
CA LEU A 389 -7.29 -24.60 12.65
C LEU A 389 -8.57 -24.66 13.48
N LEU A 390 -9.68 -25.14 12.94
CA LEU A 390 -10.88 -25.41 13.74
C LEU A 390 -10.73 -26.73 14.51
N THR A 391 -11.38 -26.79 15.68
CA THR A 391 -11.65 -28.06 16.36
C THR A 391 -12.73 -28.86 15.61
N GLU A 392 -12.94 -30.12 16.00
CA GLU A 392 -13.97 -30.98 15.37
C GLU A 392 -15.39 -30.41 15.51
N ASN A 393 -15.64 -29.59 16.53
CA ASN A 393 -16.92 -28.89 16.73
C ASN A 393 -16.78 -27.37 16.50
N GLY A 394 -15.74 -26.96 15.77
CA GLY A 394 -15.43 -25.55 15.56
C GLY A 394 -16.36 -24.87 14.55
N VAL A 395 -16.51 -23.55 14.69
CA VAL A 395 -17.26 -22.71 13.76
C VAL A 395 -16.40 -21.53 13.30
N LEU A 396 -16.48 -21.19 12.03
CA LEU A 396 -15.95 -19.96 11.45
C LEU A 396 -17.10 -18.96 11.28
N GLN A 397 -16.91 -17.75 11.82
CA GLN A 397 -17.75 -16.60 11.57
C GLN A 397 -16.99 -15.59 10.72
N LEU A 398 -17.58 -15.18 9.60
CA LEU A 398 -17.09 -14.09 8.77
C LEU A 398 -18.06 -12.92 8.83
N ASN A 399 -17.60 -11.80 9.39
CA ASN A 399 -18.31 -10.54 9.40
C ASN A 399 -17.74 -9.64 8.30
N TYR A 400 -18.59 -9.25 7.36
CA TYR A 400 -18.16 -8.41 6.24
C TYR A 400 -19.21 -7.38 5.84
N ASN A 401 -18.75 -6.18 5.46
CA ASN A 401 -19.61 -5.22 4.80
C ASN A 401 -19.72 -5.56 3.30
N ALA A 402 -20.60 -6.50 2.98
CA ALA A 402 -20.75 -7.06 1.64
C ALA A 402 -21.92 -6.39 0.90
N ALA A 403 -21.82 -5.08 0.65
CA ALA A 403 -22.84 -4.31 -0.05
C ALA A 403 -23.15 -4.84 -1.47
N LYS A 404 -22.12 -5.34 -2.17
CA LYS A 404 -22.24 -5.93 -3.52
C LYS A 404 -22.74 -7.38 -3.48
N PRO A 405 -23.78 -7.75 -4.26
CA PRO A 405 -24.27 -9.13 -4.36
C PRO A 405 -23.18 -10.15 -4.70
N GLU A 406 -22.28 -9.81 -5.62
CA GLU A 406 -21.23 -10.69 -6.13
C GLU A 406 -20.25 -11.09 -5.02
N VAL A 407 -19.92 -10.14 -4.13
CA VAL A 407 -19.07 -10.40 -2.95
C VAL A 407 -19.78 -11.35 -1.98
N ARG A 408 -21.10 -11.20 -1.80
CA ARG A 408 -21.89 -12.10 -0.93
C ARG A 408 -21.93 -13.52 -1.48
N VAL A 409 -22.22 -13.67 -2.77
CA VAL A 409 -22.25 -14.99 -3.43
C VAL A 409 -20.86 -15.62 -3.38
N ARG A 410 -19.80 -14.86 -3.62
CA ARG A 410 -18.41 -15.33 -3.57
C ARG A 410 -18.04 -15.87 -2.19
N PHE A 411 -18.29 -15.15 -1.10
CA PHE A 411 -18.02 -15.66 0.25
C PHE A 411 -18.84 -16.92 0.55
N TYR A 412 -20.12 -16.92 0.19
CA TYR A 412 -20.99 -18.08 0.38
C TYR A 412 -20.44 -19.32 -0.35
N LEU A 413 -20.08 -19.19 -1.63
CA LEU A 413 -19.58 -20.31 -2.43
C LEU A 413 -18.19 -20.78 -1.98
N MET A 414 -17.27 -19.86 -1.66
CA MET A 414 -15.96 -20.24 -1.13
C MET A 414 -16.07 -21.00 0.19
N LEU A 415 -16.91 -20.54 1.13
CA LEU A 415 -17.14 -21.25 2.39
C LEU A 415 -17.81 -22.60 2.13
N LYS A 416 -18.79 -22.66 1.22
CA LYS A 416 -19.41 -23.93 0.82
C LYS A 416 -18.39 -24.93 0.29
N ASP A 417 -17.47 -24.49 -0.56
CA ASP A 417 -16.44 -25.35 -1.16
C ASP A 417 -15.37 -25.76 -0.14
N VAL A 418 -15.01 -24.87 0.79
CA VAL A 418 -14.05 -25.21 1.86
C VAL A 418 -14.63 -26.22 2.83
N PHE A 419 -15.87 -26.02 3.27
CA PHE A 419 -16.50 -26.83 4.30
C PHE A 419 -17.28 -28.03 3.75
N GLN A 420 -17.55 -28.07 2.44
CA GLN A 420 -18.37 -29.09 1.77
C GLN A 420 -19.81 -29.15 2.29
N GLU A 421 -20.29 -28.05 2.88
CA GLU A 421 -21.64 -27.88 3.43
C GLU A 421 -22.14 -26.46 3.16
N SER A 422 -23.46 -26.28 3.07
CA SER A 422 -24.04 -24.94 2.88
C SER A 422 -23.81 -24.07 4.12
N PRO A 423 -23.11 -22.93 4.01
CA PRO A 423 -22.97 -22.01 5.13
C PRO A 423 -24.30 -21.31 5.41
N ILE A 424 -24.46 -20.78 6.62
CA ILE A 424 -25.60 -19.95 6.97
C ILE A 424 -25.21 -18.49 6.79
N THR A 425 -25.94 -17.76 5.95
CA THR A 425 -25.75 -16.31 5.79
C THR A 425 -26.87 -15.54 6.46
N LEU A 426 -26.50 -14.59 7.31
CA LEU A 426 -27.41 -13.66 7.97
C LEU A 426 -27.23 -12.27 7.39
N VAL A 427 -28.29 -11.71 6.82
CA VAL A 427 -28.35 -10.36 6.25
C VAL A 427 -29.25 -9.50 7.14
N PRO A 428 -28.84 -8.28 7.53
CA PRO A 428 -29.62 -7.45 8.43
C PRO A 428 -30.94 -7.04 7.77
N SER A 429 -32.03 -7.13 8.52
CA SER A 429 -33.39 -6.78 8.07
C SER A 429 -33.55 -5.28 7.82
N GLN A 430 -32.69 -4.44 8.40
CA GLN A 430 -32.60 -3.01 8.13
C GLN A 430 -31.29 -2.69 7.40
N PRO A 431 -31.31 -1.92 6.31
CA PRO A 431 -30.15 -1.69 5.44
C PRO A 431 -29.05 -0.81 6.05
N LEU A 432 -29.22 -0.32 7.28
CA LEU A 432 -28.35 0.69 7.91
C LEU A 432 -26.89 0.26 8.05
N THR A 433 -26.58 -1.04 8.14
CA THR A 433 -25.21 -1.51 8.44
C THR A 433 -24.53 -2.27 7.31
N ALA A 434 -25.24 -2.73 6.27
CA ALA A 434 -24.71 -3.59 5.18
C ALA A 434 -23.83 -4.79 5.64
N ASN A 435 -23.86 -5.12 6.93
CA ASN A 435 -23.02 -6.10 7.58
C ASN A 435 -23.61 -7.49 7.40
N VAL A 436 -22.97 -8.33 6.62
CA VAL A 436 -23.39 -9.71 6.37
C VAL A 436 -22.53 -10.64 7.20
N ILE A 437 -23.17 -11.62 7.84
CA ILE A 437 -22.52 -12.63 8.66
C ILE A 437 -22.62 -13.96 7.93
N PHE A 438 -21.48 -14.63 7.73
CA PHE A 438 -21.42 -15.99 7.21
C PHE A 438 -20.93 -16.93 8.30
N LEU A 439 -21.63 -18.04 8.48
CA LEU A 439 -21.29 -19.08 9.45
C LEU A 439 -21.03 -20.38 8.70
N ALA A 440 -19.90 -21.02 8.97
CA ALA A 440 -19.53 -22.31 8.38
C ALA A 440 -18.66 -23.11 9.35
N GLY A 441 -18.74 -24.43 9.35
CA GLY A 441 -17.89 -25.26 10.19
C GLY A 441 -18.56 -26.55 10.64
N PRO A 442 -17.78 -27.56 11.05
CA PRO A 442 -18.32 -28.85 11.47
C PRO A 442 -19.21 -28.76 12.73
N GLY A 443 -19.02 -27.73 13.56
CA GLY A 443 -19.88 -27.47 14.73
C GLY A 443 -21.18 -26.72 14.42
N LEU A 444 -21.43 -26.32 13.17
CA LEU A 444 -22.60 -25.52 12.82
C LEU A 444 -23.85 -26.40 12.75
N LYS A 445 -24.81 -26.15 13.65
CA LYS A 445 -26.11 -26.82 13.63
C LYS A 445 -26.96 -26.28 12.48
N LYS A 446 -27.72 -27.14 11.80
CA LYS A 446 -28.63 -26.73 10.72
C LYS A 446 -29.84 -25.94 11.24
N ASP A 447 -30.31 -26.28 12.43
CA ASP A 447 -31.45 -25.65 13.10
C ASP A 447 -30.99 -24.62 14.14
N ILE A 448 -30.32 -23.55 13.71
CA ILE A 448 -30.07 -22.40 14.60
C ILE A 448 -31.33 -21.54 14.77
N PRO A 449 -31.57 -20.92 15.94
CA PRO A 449 -32.69 -20.00 16.15
C PRO A 449 -32.76 -18.87 15.12
N GLU A 450 -33.91 -18.21 15.03
CA GLU A 450 -34.00 -16.92 14.34
C GLU A 450 -33.26 -15.84 15.14
N PHE A 451 -32.56 -14.95 14.43
CA PHE A 451 -31.83 -13.85 15.04
C PHE A 451 -32.61 -12.57 14.82
N HIS A 452 -32.98 -11.89 15.90
CA HIS A 452 -33.71 -10.64 15.82
C HIS A 452 -32.91 -9.62 14.99
N GLY A 453 -33.54 -9.05 13.97
CA GLY A 453 -32.90 -8.07 13.07
C GLY A 453 -32.09 -8.66 11.92
N PHE A 454 -32.07 -9.99 11.73
CA PHE A 454 -31.43 -10.63 10.59
C PHE A 454 -32.36 -11.60 9.85
N GLN A 455 -32.13 -11.75 8.55
CA GLN A 455 -32.77 -12.73 7.68
C GLN A 455 -31.75 -13.75 7.20
N LYS A 456 -32.13 -15.02 7.23
CA LYS A 456 -31.33 -16.11 6.65
C LYS A 456 -31.47 -16.09 5.13
N VAL A 457 -30.33 -16.01 4.43
CA VAL A 457 -30.28 -15.98 2.97
C VAL A 457 -29.37 -17.11 2.48
N TYR A 458 -29.74 -17.74 1.38
CA TYR A 458 -28.91 -18.71 0.69
C TYR A 458 -28.68 -18.25 -0.75
N TYR A 459 -27.44 -18.38 -1.21
CA TYR A 459 -27.07 -18.02 -2.58
C TYR A 459 -26.96 -19.28 -3.45
N LYS A 460 -27.33 -19.14 -4.72
CA LYS A 460 -27.21 -20.22 -5.72
C LYS A 460 -25.92 -20.05 -6.52
N GLY A 461 -25.40 -21.18 -7.01
CA GLY A 461 -24.11 -21.30 -7.69
C GLY A 461 -24.13 -20.69 -9.09
N GLU A 462 -23.83 -19.40 -9.15
CA GLU A 462 -23.33 -18.77 -10.36
C GLU A 462 -21.84 -19.14 -10.53
N GLU A 463 -21.37 -19.31 -11.78
CA GLU A 463 -19.95 -19.51 -12.09
C GLU A 463 -19.14 -18.24 -11.75
N ILE A 464 -18.80 -18.06 -10.46
CA ILE A 464 -17.99 -16.95 -9.96
C ILE A 464 -16.57 -17.44 -9.71
N GLU A 465 -15.58 -16.73 -10.25
CA GLU A 465 -14.17 -16.99 -9.94
C GLU A 465 -13.83 -16.61 -8.49
N TYR A 466 -13.09 -17.49 -7.82
CA TYR A 466 -12.63 -17.26 -6.45
C TYR A 466 -11.32 -16.49 -6.41
N PRO A 467 -11.16 -15.56 -5.45
CA PRO A 467 -9.87 -15.02 -5.10
C PRO A 467 -8.91 -16.13 -4.65
N THR A 468 -7.75 -16.18 -5.27
CA THR A 468 -6.65 -17.10 -4.92
C THR A 468 -5.41 -16.30 -4.52
N ASP A 469 -4.39 -16.95 -3.97
CA ASP A 469 -3.12 -16.28 -3.67
C ASP A 469 -2.40 -15.74 -4.94
N ASP A 470 -2.72 -16.22 -6.15
CA ASP A 470 -2.25 -15.61 -7.41
C ASP A 470 -3.18 -14.52 -7.96
N TRP A 471 -4.48 -14.60 -7.66
CA TRP A 471 -5.49 -13.63 -8.09
C TRP A 471 -6.35 -13.19 -6.88
N PRO A 472 -5.80 -12.39 -5.95
CA PRO A 472 -6.44 -12.10 -4.66
C PRO A 472 -7.49 -10.96 -4.73
N PHE A 473 -8.27 -10.86 -5.82
CA PHE A 473 -9.12 -9.70 -6.10
C PHE A 473 -10.59 -9.91 -5.70
N LEU A 474 -10.91 -9.65 -4.42
CA LEU A 474 -12.25 -9.90 -3.86
C LEU A 474 -13.39 -9.08 -4.50
N TYR A 475 -13.12 -7.90 -5.07
CA TYR A 475 -14.16 -7.01 -5.59
C TYR A 475 -14.35 -7.07 -7.11
N ILE A 476 -13.39 -7.67 -7.82
CA ILE A 476 -13.48 -7.81 -9.27
C ILE A 476 -14.39 -8.99 -9.56
N ALA A 477 -15.53 -8.76 -10.21
CA ALA A 477 -16.53 -9.81 -10.44
C ALA A 477 -16.00 -10.98 -11.29
N LYS A 478 -15.20 -10.66 -12.32
CA LYS A 478 -14.56 -11.63 -13.23
C LYS A 478 -13.17 -11.13 -13.64
N LYS A 479 -12.21 -12.03 -13.85
CA LYS A 479 -10.90 -11.69 -14.43
C LYS A 479 -11.02 -10.73 -15.60
N GLY A 480 -10.44 -9.56 -15.40
CA GLY A 480 -10.48 -8.46 -16.34
C GLY A 480 -10.04 -7.17 -15.65
N ILE A 481 -9.66 -6.18 -16.45
CA ILE A 481 -9.44 -4.81 -15.96
C ILE A 481 -10.81 -4.11 -15.95
N PRO A 482 -11.32 -3.67 -14.78
CA PRO A 482 -12.61 -2.97 -14.71
C PRO A 482 -12.65 -1.73 -15.61
N ARG A 483 -13.85 -1.38 -16.10
CA ARG A 483 -14.04 -0.31 -17.09
C ARG A 483 -13.54 1.05 -16.59
N GLU A 484 -13.67 1.27 -15.29
CA GLU A 484 -13.29 2.49 -14.58
C GLU A 484 -11.79 2.75 -14.71
N TYR A 485 -10.96 1.70 -14.67
CA TYR A 485 -9.51 1.81 -14.77
C TYR A 485 -9.02 2.12 -16.19
N TRP A 486 -9.77 1.76 -17.24
CA TRP A 486 -9.34 1.99 -18.63
C TRP A 486 -9.15 3.47 -18.95
N SER A 487 -10.00 4.33 -18.40
CA SER A 487 -9.85 5.78 -18.54
C SER A 487 -8.50 6.27 -18.00
N MET A 488 -8.09 5.76 -16.84
CA MET A 488 -6.82 6.09 -16.20
C MET A 488 -5.63 5.44 -16.92
N ILE A 489 -5.73 4.16 -17.28
CA ILE A 489 -4.71 3.40 -18.01
C ILE A 489 -4.41 4.05 -19.36
N ALA A 490 -5.41 4.63 -20.03
CA ALA A 490 -5.22 5.38 -21.27
C ALA A 490 -4.76 6.83 -21.02
N ALA A 491 -5.33 7.52 -20.04
CA ALA A 491 -5.02 8.93 -19.78
C ALA A 491 -3.60 9.14 -19.24
N ILE A 492 -3.12 8.30 -18.30
CA ILE A 492 -1.81 8.50 -17.67
C ILE A 492 -0.67 8.49 -18.70
N PRO A 493 -0.54 7.50 -19.62
CA PRO A 493 0.51 7.53 -20.64
C PRO A 493 0.43 8.74 -21.55
N ILE A 494 -0.78 9.13 -21.99
CA ILE A 494 -1.00 10.29 -22.87
C ILE A 494 -0.58 11.57 -22.15
N LEU A 495 -1.06 11.78 -20.92
CA LEU A 495 -0.75 12.95 -20.10
C LEU A 495 0.74 13.00 -19.77
N SER A 496 1.35 11.86 -19.46
CA SER A 496 2.79 11.76 -19.22
C SER A 496 3.59 12.14 -20.46
N PHE A 497 3.20 11.65 -21.63
CA PHE A 497 3.83 12.00 -22.89
C PHE A 497 3.70 13.50 -23.20
N LEU A 498 2.49 14.07 -23.06
CA LEU A 498 2.24 15.50 -23.26
C LEU A 498 3.02 16.36 -22.26
N PHE A 499 3.09 15.94 -21.00
CA PHE A 499 3.84 16.60 -19.93
C PHE A 499 5.33 16.65 -20.26
N VAL A 500 5.94 15.50 -20.60
CA VAL A 500 7.35 15.41 -20.98
C VAL A 500 7.63 16.24 -22.23
N LYS A 501 6.79 16.14 -23.26
CA LYS A 501 6.93 16.92 -24.50
C LYS A 501 6.85 18.43 -24.25
N GLY A 502 5.94 18.86 -23.38
CA GLY A 502 5.78 20.26 -22.98
C GLY A 502 6.98 20.80 -22.20
N MET A 503 7.50 20.00 -21.26
CA MET A 503 8.57 20.41 -20.35
C MET A 503 9.97 20.28 -20.94
N ALA A 504 10.30 19.14 -21.56
CA ALA A 504 11.65 18.84 -22.03
C ALA A 504 11.92 19.30 -23.47
N ARG A 505 10.87 19.59 -24.28
CA ARG A 505 10.96 19.95 -25.72
C ARG A 505 12.00 19.11 -26.50
N ALA A 506 12.50 19.55 -27.66
CA ALA A 506 13.36 18.79 -28.59
C ALA A 506 14.74 18.30 -28.03
N SER A 507 14.97 18.39 -26.72
CA SER A 507 16.09 17.76 -26.00
C SER A 507 15.84 16.29 -25.66
N ALA A 508 14.67 15.75 -26.03
CA ALA A 508 14.24 14.39 -25.72
C ALA A 508 14.88 13.34 -26.63
N GLY A 509 16.14 13.00 -26.34
CA GLY A 509 16.62 11.66 -26.70
C GLY A 509 15.78 10.60 -26.00
N PHE A 510 15.70 9.41 -26.59
CA PHE A 510 14.96 8.28 -26.04
C PHE A 510 15.77 7.00 -26.25
N SER A 511 15.88 6.18 -25.21
CA SER A 511 16.49 4.86 -25.31
C SER A 511 15.44 3.79 -25.04
N LEU A 512 15.04 3.07 -26.10
CA LEU A 512 14.11 1.95 -25.99
C LEU A 512 14.64 0.86 -25.05
N LYS A 513 15.96 0.62 -25.07
CA LYS A 513 16.64 -0.32 -24.18
C LYS A 513 16.41 0.02 -22.72
N TYR A 514 16.78 1.23 -22.30
CA TYR A 514 16.61 1.63 -20.89
C TYR A 514 15.14 1.72 -20.48
N PHE A 515 14.27 2.15 -21.39
CA PHE A 515 12.83 2.17 -21.20
C PHE A 515 12.27 0.76 -20.91
N MET A 516 12.63 -0.24 -21.72
CA MET A 516 12.21 -1.63 -21.49
C MET A 516 12.81 -2.24 -20.22
N LEU A 517 14.07 -1.93 -19.90
CA LEU A 517 14.70 -2.34 -18.64
C LEU A 517 13.94 -1.79 -17.42
N GLY A 518 13.47 -0.55 -17.48
CA GLY A 518 12.72 0.09 -16.40
C GLY A 518 11.29 -0.45 -16.29
N PHE A 519 10.63 -0.67 -17.44
CA PHE A 519 9.32 -1.28 -17.52
C PHE A 519 9.31 -2.69 -16.89
N GLY A 520 10.25 -3.55 -17.30
CA GLY A 520 10.39 -4.89 -16.72
C GLY A 520 10.75 -4.85 -15.24
N PHE A 521 11.68 -3.97 -14.84
CA PHE A 521 12.11 -3.86 -13.45
C PHE A 521 10.95 -3.48 -12.51
N MET A 522 10.10 -2.53 -12.91
CA MET A 522 8.95 -2.11 -12.12
C MET A 522 7.96 -3.26 -11.88
N LEU A 523 7.68 -4.07 -12.91
CA LEU A 523 6.80 -5.23 -12.77
C LEU A 523 7.40 -6.31 -11.85
N LEU A 524 8.71 -6.55 -11.94
CA LEU A 524 9.42 -7.46 -11.03
C LEU A 524 9.42 -6.96 -9.59
N GLN A 525 9.57 -5.65 -9.40
CA GLN A 525 9.49 -5.01 -8.10
C GLN A 525 8.12 -5.25 -7.47
N THR A 526 7.03 -4.99 -8.19
CA THR A 526 5.67 -5.27 -7.71
C THR A 526 5.51 -6.73 -7.34
N LYS A 527 5.82 -7.65 -8.27
CA LYS A 527 5.64 -9.08 -8.03
C LYS A 527 6.45 -9.55 -6.83
N SER A 528 7.64 -8.99 -6.63
CA SER A 528 8.43 -9.26 -5.43
C SER A 528 7.69 -8.77 -4.18
N ILE A 529 7.24 -7.52 -4.12
CA ILE A 529 6.52 -6.96 -2.97
C ILE A 529 5.30 -7.82 -2.60
N THR A 530 4.47 -8.19 -3.57
CA THR A 530 3.28 -9.02 -3.31
C THR A 530 3.64 -10.42 -2.83
N THR A 531 4.72 -11.01 -3.34
CA THR A 531 5.19 -12.32 -2.89
C THR A 531 5.80 -12.26 -1.47
N TYR A 532 6.58 -11.23 -1.14
CA TYR A 532 7.09 -11.02 0.22
C TYR A 532 5.95 -10.82 1.22
N ALA A 533 4.91 -10.08 0.82
CA ALA A 533 3.71 -9.89 1.61
C ALA A 533 2.98 -11.22 1.89
N LEU A 534 2.91 -12.12 0.91
CA LEU A 534 2.37 -13.47 1.12
C LEU A 534 3.20 -14.30 2.12
N PHE A 535 4.54 -14.21 2.07
CA PHE A 535 5.43 -15.02 2.92
C PHE A 535 5.49 -14.56 4.38
N PHE A 536 5.52 -13.25 4.59
CA PHE A 536 5.82 -12.63 5.89
C PHE A 536 4.67 -11.77 6.43
N GLY A 537 3.57 -11.63 5.68
CA GLY A 537 2.44 -10.78 5.99
C GLY A 537 2.56 -9.38 5.36
N SER A 538 1.41 -8.77 5.09
CA SER A 538 1.30 -7.46 4.43
C SER A 538 1.50 -6.30 5.41
N THR A 539 2.56 -6.38 6.22
CA THR A 539 2.89 -5.34 7.21
C THR A 539 3.75 -4.22 6.61
N VAL A 540 3.66 -3.03 7.18
CA VAL A 540 4.53 -1.89 6.78
C VAL A 540 6.01 -2.27 6.92
N THR A 541 6.37 -2.99 7.98
CA THR A 541 7.72 -3.50 8.21
C THR A 541 8.19 -4.40 7.08
N VAL A 542 7.41 -5.43 6.74
CA VAL A 542 7.78 -6.41 5.70
C VAL A 542 8.08 -5.70 4.40
N VAL A 543 7.20 -4.82 3.95
CA VAL A 543 7.43 -4.17 2.66
C VAL A 543 8.56 -3.14 2.71
N SER A 544 8.75 -2.43 3.83
CA SER A 544 9.92 -1.55 3.98
C SER A 544 11.22 -2.35 3.89
N VAL A 545 11.26 -3.55 4.50
CA VAL A 545 12.37 -4.49 4.37
C VAL A 545 12.50 -5.01 2.94
N THR A 546 11.40 -5.29 2.24
CA THR A 546 11.44 -5.70 0.82
C THR A 546 12.06 -4.62 -0.06
N ILE A 547 11.61 -3.36 0.04
CA ILE A 547 12.19 -2.26 -0.73
C ILE A 547 13.67 -2.09 -0.39
N ALA A 548 14.03 -2.15 0.90
CA ALA A 548 15.43 -2.09 1.33
C ALA A 548 16.27 -3.26 0.77
N ALA A 549 15.71 -4.48 0.74
CA ALA A 549 16.37 -5.65 0.18
C ALA A 549 16.57 -5.54 -1.34
N ILE A 550 15.59 -5.01 -2.07
CA ILE A 550 15.70 -4.73 -3.50
C ILE A 550 16.82 -3.71 -3.75
N LEU A 551 16.84 -2.59 -3.03
CA LEU A 551 17.89 -1.58 -3.17
C LEU A 551 19.27 -2.13 -2.77
N LEU A 552 19.35 -2.99 -1.75
CA LEU A 552 20.58 -3.67 -1.37
C LEU A 552 21.05 -4.64 -2.47
N ALA A 553 20.15 -5.40 -3.09
CA ALA A 553 20.48 -6.26 -4.22
C ALA A 553 21.05 -5.47 -5.40
N ILE A 554 20.49 -4.27 -5.68
CA ILE A 554 21.04 -3.35 -6.69
C ILE A 554 22.44 -2.87 -6.29
N LEU A 555 22.69 -2.53 -5.02
CA LEU A 555 24.03 -2.13 -4.56
C LEU A 555 25.05 -3.26 -4.70
N VAL A 556 24.67 -4.49 -4.36
CA VAL A 556 25.52 -5.67 -4.54
C VAL A 556 25.79 -5.92 -6.03
N ALA A 557 24.77 -5.79 -6.89
CA ALA A 557 24.92 -5.89 -8.34
C ALA A 557 25.86 -4.80 -8.90
N ASN A 558 25.72 -3.56 -8.45
CA ASN A 558 26.60 -2.46 -8.85
C ASN A 558 28.05 -2.69 -8.41
N LEU A 559 28.26 -3.19 -7.18
CA LEU A 559 29.59 -3.56 -6.70
C LEU A 559 30.20 -4.68 -7.56
N PHE A 560 29.38 -5.67 -7.91
CA PHE A 560 29.80 -6.76 -8.80
C PHE A 560 30.21 -6.26 -10.18
N VAL A 561 29.40 -5.39 -10.80
CA VAL A 561 29.71 -4.74 -12.09
C VAL A 561 30.99 -3.90 -11.99
N TYR A 562 31.14 -3.13 -10.91
CA TYR A 562 32.32 -2.30 -10.67
C TYR A 562 33.60 -3.12 -10.51
N ARG A 563 33.52 -4.30 -9.88
CA ARG A 563 34.68 -5.14 -9.58
C ARG A 563 35.12 -6.03 -10.75
N PHE A 564 34.18 -6.56 -11.53
CA PHE A 564 34.44 -7.69 -12.44
C PHE A 564 34.36 -7.38 -13.94
N ASP A 565 34.11 -6.13 -14.36
CA ASP A 565 33.96 -5.70 -15.78
C ASP A 565 33.21 -6.74 -16.65
N ILE A 566 31.89 -6.66 -16.66
CA ILE A 566 31.03 -7.68 -17.27
C ILE A 566 31.17 -7.68 -18.80
N LYS A 567 31.89 -8.67 -19.33
CA LYS A 567 32.06 -8.88 -20.78
C LYS A 567 30.98 -9.74 -21.43
N ARG A 568 30.44 -10.72 -20.69
CA ARG A 568 29.43 -11.68 -21.19
C ARG A 568 28.03 -11.34 -20.67
N ILE A 569 27.46 -10.25 -21.17
CA ILE A 569 26.13 -9.79 -20.73
C ILE A 569 25.03 -10.81 -21.04
N ASN A 570 25.16 -11.56 -22.14
CA ASN A 570 24.20 -12.58 -22.57
C ASN A 570 23.98 -13.67 -21.52
N SER A 571 25.01 -14.03 -20.75
CA SER A 571 24.88 -15.00 -19.66
C SER A 571 23.94 -14.51 -18.56
N PHE A 572 23.93 -13.20 -18.27
CA PHE A 572 23.02 -12.62 -17.28
C PHE A 572 21.59 -12.51 -17.80
N TYR A 573 21.39 -12.25 -19.10
CA TYR A 573 20.07 -12.36 -19.73
C TYR A 573 19.52 -13.79 -19.66
N LEU A 574 20.34 -14.80 -19.97
CA LEU A 574 19.92 -16.21 -19.86
C LEU A 574 19.53 -16.57 -18.42
N LEU A 575 20.33 -16.15 -17.43
CA LEU A 575 20.00 -16.36 -16.01
C LEU A 575 18.71 -15.64 -15.61
N LEU A 576 18.52 -14.40 -16.05
CA LEU A 576 17.28 -13.66 -15.83
C LEU A 576 16.08 -14.42 -16.41
N PHE A 577 16.12 -14.79 -17.69
CA PHE A 577 15.03 -15.53 -18.33
C PHE A 577 14.75 -16.87 -17.64
N ALA A 578 15.79 -17.62 -17.30
CA ALA A 578 15.64 -18.87 -16.56
C ALA A 578 14.94 -18.65 -15.22
N THR A 579 15.35 -17.65 -14.44
CA THR A 579 14.69 -17.35 -13.15
C THR A 579 13.24 -16.91 -13.30
N LEU A 580 12.91 -16.13 -14.32
CA LEU A 580 11.52 -15.72 -14.58
C LEU A 580 10.64 -16.91 -14.97
N ILE A 581 11.14 -17.81 -15.81
CA ILE A 581 10.42 -19.03 -16.21
C ILE A 581 10.21 -19.95 -15.01
N VAL A 582 11.25 -20.18 -14.21
CA VAL A 582 11.17 -21.01 -12.99
C VAL A 582 10.14 -20.43 -12.02
N LEU A 583 10.19 -19.12 -11.75
CA LEU A 583 9.25 -18.46 -10.83
C LEU A 583 7.81 -18.44 -11.34
N TYR A 584 7.60 -18.43 -12.66
CA TYR A 584 6.26 -18.50 -13.24
C TYR A 584 5.58 -19.86 -12.99
N PHE A 585 6.34 -20.96 -13.11
CA PHE A 585 5.78 -22.31 -12.92
C PHE A 585 5.83 -22.81 -11.47
N LEU A 586 6.55 -22.12 -10.57
CA LEU A 586 6.74 -22.56 -9.20
C LEU A 586 5.61 -22.06 -8.29
N PRO A 587 4.75 -22.93 -7.74
CA PRO A 587 3.74 -22.53 -6.77
C PRO A 587 4.40 -22.18 -5.45
N LEU A 588 4.50 -20.88 -5.14
CA LEU A 588 5.23 -20.41 -3.97
C LEU A 588 4.56 -20.77 -2.63
N GLU A 589 3.30 -21.21 -2.67
CA GLU A 589 2.52 -21.72 -1.53
C GLU A 589 3.21 -22.87 -0.79
N ILE A 590 3.99 -23.70 -1.51
CA ILE A 590 4.69 -24.85 -0.93
C ILE A 590 5.70 -24.43 0.15
N PHE A 591 6.14 -23.17 0.13
CA PHE A 591 7.12 -22.63 1.08
C PHE A 591 6.46 -21.93 2.28
N LEU A 592 5.14 -21.75 2.29
CA LEU A 592 4.44 -21.04 3.37
C LEU A 592 4.45 -21.78 4.71
N ASN A 593 4.69 -23.08 4.70
CA ASN A 593 4.79 -23.89 5.92
C ASN A 593 6.22 -24.03 6.46
N LEU A 594 7.21 -23.47 5.76
CA LEU A 594 8.60 -23.51 6.21
C LEU A 594 8.82 -22.64 7.46
N ASN A 595 9.87 -22.96 8.23
CA ASN A 595 10.30 -22.10 9.32
C ASN A 595 10.75 -20.73 8.78
N TRP A 596 10.81 -19.73 9.67
CA TRP A 596 11.09 -18.35 9.30
C TRP A 596 12.44 -18.18 8.57
N LEU A 597 13.48 -18.90 9.00
CA LEU A 597 14.82 -18.83 8.40
C LEU A 597 14.82 -19.39 6.97
N ALA A 598 14.20 -20.55 6.76
CA ALA A 598 14.09 -21.16 5.43
C ALA A 598 13.27 -20.30 4.48
N LYS A 599 12.15 -19.71 4.94
CA LYS A 599 11.39 -18.72 4.16
C LYS A 599 12.25 -17.54 3.74
N LEU A 600 13.04 -16.99 4.66
CA LEU A 600 13.93 -15.87 4.40
C LEU A 600 14.99 -16.22 3.35
N LEU A 601 15.64 -17.37 3.48
CA LEU A 601 16.66 -17.82 2.54
C LEU A 601 16.09 -18.01 1.13
N ILE A 602 14.90 -18.63 1.01
CA ILE A 602 14.22 -18.80 -0.29
C ILE A 602 13.82 -17.44 -0.86
N ALA A 603 13.29 -16.53 -0.04
CA ALA A 603 12.91 -15.21 -0.51
C ALA A 603 14.12 -14.42 -1.04
N ILE A 604 15.24 -14.44 -0.32
CA ILE A 604 16.48 -13.77 -0.76
C ILE A 604 17.05 -14.45 -2.01
N ALA A 605 17.15 -15.79 -2.03
CA ALA A 605 17.82 -16.49 -3.12
C ALA A 605 16.98 -16.55 -4.40
N LEU A 606 15.67 -16.80 -4.28
CA LEU A 606 14.82 -17.10 -5.42
C LEU A 606 14.00 -15.88 -5.86
N ILE A 607 13.34 -15.18 -4.92
CA ILE A 607 12.49 -14.02 -5.26
C ILE A 607 13.34 -12.83 -5.68
N SER A 608 14.49 -12.59 -5.04
CA SER A 608 15.37 -11.47 -5.41
C SER A 608 16.31 -11.77 -6.59
N ALA A 609 16.42 -13.00 -7.06
CA ALA A 609 17.34 -13.35 -8.15
C ALA A 609 17.06 -12.61 -9.48
N PRO A 610 15.81 -12.55 -9.99
CA PRO A 610 15.52 -11.76 -11.19
C PRO A 610 15.90 -10.29 -11.06
N ILE A 611 15.64 -9.69 -9.90
CA ILE A 611 16.00 -8.29 -9.60
C ILE A 611 17.52 -8.12 -9.62
N PHE A 612 18.26 -9.04 -9.01
CA PHE A 612 19.72 -9.01 -9.01
C PHE A 612 20.30 -9.11 -10.43
N PHE A 613 19.82 -10.05 -11.26
CA PHE A 613 20.29 -10.18 -12.64
C PHE A 613 19.89 -8.98 -13.51
N ALA A 614 18.66 -8.47 -13.36
CA ALA A 614 18.23 -7.24 -14.01
C ALA A 614 19.10 -6.04 -13.63
N ALA A 615 19.48 -5.93 -12.35
CA ALA A 615 20.35 -4.87 -11.86
C ALA A 615 21.77 -4.97 -12.41
N ILE A 616 22.32 -6.19 -12.56
CA ILE A 616 23.62 -6.39 -13.24
C ILE A 616 23.52 -5.95 -14.69
N ILE A 617 22.45 -6.34 -15.41
CA ILE A 617 22.24 -5.97 -16.81
C ILE A 617 22.20 -4.45 -16.95
N PHE A 618 21.34 -3.79 -16.19
CA PHE A 618 21.25 -2.33 -16.17
C PHE A 618 22.59 -1.69 -15.81
N GLY A 619 23.24 -2.14 -14.73
CA GLY A 619 24.50 -1.58 -14.25
C GLY A 619 25.64 -1.71 -15.26
N ALA A 620 25.73 -2.82 -15.99
CA ALA A 620 26.75 -3.05 -17.00
C ALA A 620 26.62 -2.11 -18.20
N TYR A 621 25.39 -1.85 -18.67
CA TYR A 621 25.15 -0.85 -19.71
C TYR A 621 25.35 0.56 -19.18
N PHE A 622 24.80 0.85 -18.00
CA PHE A 622 24.84 2.18 -17.41
C PHE A 622 26.27 2.64 -17.10
N ALA A 623 27.15 1.72 -16.69
CA ALA A 623 28.57 1.99 -16.49
C ALA A 623 29.27 2.60 -17.72
N LYS A 624 28.76 2.33 -18.93
CA LYS A 624 29.28 2.80 -20.22
C LYS A 624 28.46 3.95 -20.84
N SER A 625 27.42 4.42 -20.14
CA SER A 625 26.54 5.48 -20.63
C SER A 625 27.29 6.80 -20.85
N LYS A 626 27.01 7.46 -21.99
CA LYS A 626 27.47 8.82 -22.31
C LYS A 626 26.38 9.88 -22.11
N GLN A 627 25.12 9.45 -21.94
CA GLN A 627 23.94 10.31 -21.86
C GLN A 627 23.12 9.92 -20.63
N VAL A 628 23.73 10.08 -19.45
CA VAL A 628 23.15 9.68 -18.15
C VAL A 628 21.74 10.26 -17.92
N ASP A 629 21.51 11.49 -18.36
CA ASP A 629 20.24 12.19 -18.28
C ASP A 629 19.12 11.49 -19.09
N ILE A 630 19.42 11.09 -20.33
CA ILE A 630 18.47 10.44 -21.23
C ILE A 630 18.24 8.98 -20.86
N ASP A 631 19.31 8.26 -20.51
CA ASP A 631 19.25 6.84 -20.17
C ASP A 631 18.47 6.61 -18.88
N LEU A 632 18.72 7.40 -17.83
CA LEU A 632 17.93 7.35 -16.59
C LEU A 632 16.50 7.84 -16.82
N GLY A 633 16.31 8.92 -17.60
CA GLY A 633 14.98 9.44 -17.92
C GLY A 633 14.11 8.38 -18.61
N SER A 634 14.67 7.73 -19.64
CA SER A 634 14.01 6.64 -20.37
C SER A 634 13.69 5.47 -19.45
N ASN A 635 14.62 5.10 -18.55
CA ASN A 635 14.41 4.05 -17.57
C ASN A 635 13.24 4.34 -16.62
N ILE A 636 13.17 5.55 -16.06
CA ILE A 636 12.08 5.94 -15.17
C ILE A 636 10.74 6.04 -15.92
N PHE A 637 10.72 6.51 -17.18
CA PHE A 637 9.48 6.47 -17.97
C PHE A 637 9.03 5.04 -18.29
N GLY A 638 9.99 4.13 -18.47
CA GLY A 638 9.73 2.70 -18.51
C GLY A 638 9.01 2.23 -17.25
N ALA A 639 9.54 2.61 -16.08
CA ALA A 639 8.94 2.28 -14.79
C ALA A 639 7.55 2.91 -14.61
N VAL A 640 7.31 4.13 -15.08
CA VAL A 640 5.97 4.75 -15.15
C VAL A 640 4.99 3.86 -15.91
N LEU A 641 5.38 3.39 -17.10
CA LEU A 641 4.54 2.53 -17.92
C LEU A 641 4.41 1.11 -17.32
N GLY A 642 5.45 0.63 -16.61
CA GLY A 642 5.43 -0.62 -15.85
C GLY A 642 4.45 -0.58 -14.68
N GLY A 643 4.38 0.53 -13.94
CA GLY A 643 3.40 0.73 -12.87
C GLY A 643 1.95 0.72 -13.38
N ILE A 644 1.73 1.08 -14.65
CA ILE A 644 0.44 0.93 -15.33
C ILE A 644 0.26 -0.51 -15.84
N GLY A 645 1.32 -1.13 -16.36
CA GLY A 645 1.31 -2.52 -16.84
C GLY A 645 0.96 -3.52 -15.74
N GLU A 646 1.17 -3.15 -14.48
CA GLU A 646 0.77 -3.93 -13.32
C GLU A 646 -0.72 -4.29 -13.31
N TYR A 647 -1.60 -3.40 -13.79
CA TYR A 647 -3.06 -3.63 -13.86
C TYR A 647 -3.43 -4.87 -14.66
N ALA A 648 -2.51 -5.37 -15.52
CA ALA A 648 -2.68 -6.66 -16.19
C ALA A 648 -2.86 -7.83 -15.20
N SER A 649 -2.37 -7.73 -13.97
CA SER A 649 -2.58 -8.75 -12.93
C SER A 649 -4.06 -8.93 -12.55
N MET A 650 -4.89 -7.88 -12.65
CA MET A 650 -6.35 -8.00 -12.46
C MET A 650 -7.00 -8.92 -13.50
N ALA A 651 -6.45 -8.95 -14.72
CA ALA A 651 -6.94 -9.80 -15.81
C ALA A 651 -6.30 -11.19 -15.80
N LEU A 652 -5.01 -11.28 -15.48
CA LEU A 652 -4.21 -12.47 -15.74
C LEU A 652 -3.66 -13.17 -14.48
N GLY A 653 -3.76 -12.55 -13.30
CA GLY A 653 -3.07 -12.98 -12.07
C GLY A 653 -1.68 -12.37 -11.92
N PHE A 654 -1.13 -12.38 -10.70
CA PHE A 654 0.18 -11.81 -10.42
C PHE A 654 1.33 -12.56 -11.09
N SER A 655 1.22 -13.87 -11.28
CA SER A 655 2.27 -14.67 -11.94
C SER A 655 2.49 -14.26 -13.39
N ALA A 656 1.46 -13.72 -14.08
CA ALA A 656 1.59 -13.20 -15.43
C ALA A 656 2.58 -12.02 -15.54
N LEU A 657 2.83 -11.29 -14.45
CA LEU A 657 3.82 -10.20 -14.44
C LEU A 657 5.24 -10.70 -14.73
N TYR A 658 5.57 -11.96 -14.41
CA TYR A 658 6.86 -12.56 -14.81
C TYR A 658 6.97 -12.70 -16.33
N LEU A 659 5.89 -13.10 -17.01
CA LEU A 659 5.87 -13.23 -18.47
C LEU A 659 5.96 -11.88 -19.17
N ILE A 660 5.22 -10.87 -18.68
CA ILE A 660 5.28 -9.51 -19.23
C ILE A 660 6.68 -8.93 -19.04
N SER A 661 7.30 -9.16 -17.88
CA SER A 661 8.69 -8.77 -17.62
C SER A 661 9.65 -9.49 -18.56
N LEU A 662 9.47 -10.80 -18.79
CA LEU A 662 10.29 -11.58 -19.72
C LEU A 662 10.27 -11.00 -21.13
N VAL A 663 9.08 -10.65 -21.64
CA VAL A 663 8.93 -9.99 -22.95
C VAL A 663 9.65 -8.65 -22.97
N ALA A 664 9.53 -7.84 -21.93
CA ALA A 664 10.24 -6.55 -21.85
C ALA A 664 11.76 -6.72 -21.90
N TYR A 665 12.32 -7.67 -21.15
CA TYR A 665 13.75 -7.96 -21.17
C TYR A 665 14.21 -8.58 -22.49
N LEU A 666 13.36 -9.34 -23.20
CA LEU A 666 13.65 -9.79 -24.57
C LEU A 666 13.74 -8.61 -25.54
N ILE A 667 12.79 -7.66 -25.48
CA ILE A 667 12.85 -6.45 -26.31
C ILE A 667 14.12 -5.65 -25.99
N ALA A 668 14.47 -5.49 -24.71
CA ALA A 668 15.71 -4.82 -24.30
C ALA A 668 16.96 -5.53 -24.84
N TYR A 669 16.97 -6.87 -24.85
CA TYR A 669 18.08 -7.68 -25.39
C TYR A 669 18.26 -7.45 -26.90
N PHE A 670 17.17 -7.47 -27.68
CA PHE A 670 17.26 -7.27 -29.13
C PHE A 670 17.54 -5.82 -29.52
N ALA A 671 17.02 -4.85 -28.76
CA ALA A 671 17.38 -3.44 -28.95
C ALA A 671 18.89 -3.20 -28.79
N ASP A 672 19.57 -3.98 -27.93
CA ASP A 672 21.01 -3.93 -27.77
C ASP A 672 21.78 -4.55 -28.95
N ALA A 673 21.28 -5.68 -29.47
CA ALA A 673 21.89 -6.33 -30.64
C ALA A 673 21.86 -5.43 -31.89
N ALA A 674 20.81 -4.63 -32.05
CA ALA A 674 20.70 -3.65 -33.14
C ALA A 674 21.73 -2.52 -33.01
N ASP A 675 21.94 -1.98 -31.80
CA ASP A 675 22.95 -0.94 -31.53
C ASP A 675 24.40 -1.41 -31.79
N MET A 676 24.66 -2.73 -31.76
CA MET A 676 25.99 -3.32 -32.04
C MET A 676 26.20 -3.67 -33.51
N GLY A 677 25.12 -3.80 -34.32
CA GLY A 677 25.21 -4.11 -35.75
C GLY A 677 25.58 -2.92 -36.63
N ASP A 678 25.43 -1.69 -36.13
CA ASP A 678 25.77 -0.43 -36.82
C ASP A 678 27.21 0.08 -36.52
N LYS A 679 28.12 -0.82 -36.13
CA LYS A 679 29.55 -0.51 -35.89
C LYS A 679 30.50 -1.28 -36.77
#